data_AF-A0A9E8NHM8-F1
#
_entry.id   AF-A0A9E8NHM8-F1
#
_cell.length_a   1.000
_cell.length_b   1.000
_cell.length_c   1.000
_cell.angle_alpha   90.00
_cell.angle_beta   90.00
_cell.angle_gamma   90.00
#
_symmetry.space_group_name_H-M   'P 1'
#
loop_
_entity.id
_entity.type
_entity.pdbx_description
1 polymer ?
#
loop_
_entity_poly.entity_id
_entity_poly.type
_entity_poly.pdbx_seq_one_letter_code
_entity_poly.pdbx_strand_id
1 'polypeptide(L)'
;MKILLMLWFTAVFCVAYAQEDRHVFQDQDVSVMEARSHYKIFDSSRKASLSAASTNFDVKYYRCEWEVDPAVRYIKGTVTTHFVMSSPGNVISLDLSDVLTVSSVKQRGSSLPFTRSDNTISITFPASVATGVKDSISIAYEGVPPLLGDAFVSATHGSGPTLSAVMWTLSEPFGSKNWWPCKNGLYDKADSVDIHITHPAAYKAASNGLLQSEVAVAGSKIKTHWKHKYLIASYLVCFAVSNYTLLNHSVMIGGTNVPMKTYCYPESQASFQSGTQNALDAMVLYSSLFGDYPFKNEKYGHVQFGWNGGMEHQTSSFMMSLNEVLVAHELGHQWFGNKVTCGSWEDIWLNEGFATHLSSIYRENKYPVAIKTTRTNEINTITSQPDGSVWVDDITNVNRIFSNRLSYYKGSHLLYMLRWILGDATFFTAVKNYINDPALAYGFATTNHLKGHLEAASGKDLTYFFDQWYTGQGYPSYKVEWSPSGNSVDVKLSQTTSHNSVSFFQLPVPLLFKNSVTAEQKLVVLDNTSSGQVFTENLGFAADVVEFDPEVWLITKNNVLTKISGPLPVVFASFKAECNDGSPRLTWETSEEVNAHYFEVQKSSDAVSWKMIGAVNAAGDSKIRNVYAFVDTSVGSEKGYYRILEHDRDGKTQQTRIAVAECNVSAQSEVTLLPNPVGQCMQLNVSDQITEPISIYIYDISGVMRQEGPVSSEQKLINVSKLSPGLYLLKWTSDNQKDSGTVRFLKE
;
A
#
# COMPACT_ATOMS: atom_id res chain seq x y z
N MET A 1 81.26 -32.45 -9.49
CA MET A 1 80.88 -32.69 -10.90
C MET A 1 79.59 -31.91 -11.14
N LYS A 2 79.76 -30.67 -11.60
CA LYS A 2 79.29 -30.13 -12.91
C LYS A 2 77.79 -29.73 -12.86
N ILE A 3 77.48 -28.41 -12.82
CA ILE A 3 77.22 -27.50 -13.98
C ILE A 3 75.80 -27.79 -14.54
N LEU A 4 74.91 -26.88 -14.94
CA LEU A 4 74.76 -25.41 -15.07
C LEU A 4 73.44 -25.22 -15.90
N LEU A 5 72.89 -24.00 -15.92
CA LEU A 5 71.84 -23.45 -16.83
C LEU A 5 70.39 -23.94 -16.64
N MET A 6 69.40 -23.09 -16.30
CA MET A 6 68.92 -21.83 -16.91
C MET A 6 68.07 -22.08 -18.17
N LEU A 7 66.75 -21.89 -18.04
CA LEU A 7 65.88 -21.40 -19.11
C LEU A 7 64.70 -20.65 -18.50
N TRP A 8 64.68 -19.35 -18.82
CA TRP A 8 63.64 -18.38 -18.52
C TRP A 8 62.32 -18.73 -19.23
N PHE A 9 61.20 -18.59 -18.52
CA PHE A 9 59.94 -18.19 -19.13
C PHE A 9 59.35 -17.07 -18.27
N THR A 10 59.48 -15.84 -18.78
CA THR A 10 58.78 -14.65 -18.30
C THR A 10 57.30 -14.78 -18.63
N ALA A 11 56.47 -15.16 -17.65
CA ALA A 11 55.04 -14.90 -17.68
C ALA A 11 54.77 -13.69 -16.80
N VAL A 12 54.64 -12.52 -17.43
CA VAL A 12 54.07 -11.32 -16.80
C VAL A 12 52.59 -11.62 -16.54
N PHE A 13 52.27 -12.11 -15.35
CA PHE A 13 50.91 -12.00 -14.83
C PHE A 13 50.73 -10.56 -14.36
N CYS A 14 50.15 -9.73 -15.23
CA CYS A 14 49.37 -8.60 -14.76
C CYS A 14 48.23 -9.18 -13.93
N VAL A 15 48.43 -9.29 -12.63
CA VAL A 15 47.32 -9.38 -11.68
C VAL A 15 46.71 -7.98 -11.67
N ALA A 16 45.74 -7.78 -12.58
CA ALA A 16 44.74 -6.77 -12.34
C ALA A 16 44.13 -7.13 -10.99
N TYR A 17 44.42 -6.32 -9.97
CA TYR A 17 43.54 -6.24 -8.82
C TYR A 17 42.21 -5.72 -9.38
N ALA A 18 41.35 -6.65 -9.79
CA ALA A 18 39.93 -6.41 -9.73
C ALA A 18 39.66 -6.18 -8.25
N GLN A 19 39.53 -4.90 -7.89
CA GLN A 19 38.88 -4.51 -6.67
C GLN A 19 37.47 -5.09 -6.79
N GLU A 20 37.25 -6.29 -6.25
CA GLU A 20 35.88 -6.74 -6.01
C GLU A 20 35.26 -5.65 -5.15
N ASP A 21 34.29 -4.93 -5.73
CA ASP A 21 33.41 -4.02 -5.02
C ASP A 21 32.70 -4.82 -3.92
N ARG A 22 33.34 -4.91 -2.75
CA ARG A 22 32.73 -5.37 -1.49
C ARG A 22 31.74 -4.31 -0.96
N HIS A 23 30.96 -3.71 -1.84
CA HIS A 23 29.81 -2.87 -1.54
C HIS A 23 28.50 -3.51 -2.04
N VAL A 24 28.53 -4.79 -2.40
CA VAL A 24 27.33 -5.60 -2.57
C VAL A 24 26.72 -5.86 -1.18
N PHE A 25 25.90 -4.91 -0.74
CA PHE A 25 24.75 -5.04 0.16
C PHE A 25 24.74 -6.31 1.04
N GLN A 26 25.55 -6.32 2.09
CA GLN A 26 25.41 -7.26 3.21
C GLN A 26 24.69 -6.64 4.41
N ASP A 27 23.94 -5.57 4.19
CA ASP A 27 22.95 -5.08 5.15
C ASP A 27 21.65 -5.84 4.89
N GLN A 28 21.19 -6.61 5.88
CA GLN A 28 19.86 -7.19 5.85
C GLN A 28 18.87 -6.05 5.67
N ASP A 29 17.97 -6.17 4.69
CA ASP A 29 17.01 -5.12 4.40
C ASP A 29 16.16 -4.81 5.65
N VAL A 30 15.99 -3.53 5.97
CA VAL A 30 15.25 -3.04 7.15
C VAL A 30 13.85 -3.67 7.21
N SER A 31 13.17 -3.70 6.08
CA SER A 31 11.85 -4.29 5.97
C SER A 31 11.86 -5.81 6.22
N VAL A 32 12.96 -6.50 5.92
CA VAL A 32 13.16 -7.92 6.29
C VAL A 32 13.45 -8.04 7.78
N MET A 33 14.22 -7.13 8.36
CA MET A 33 14.55 -7.13 9.78
C MET A 33 13.27 -6.94 10.61
N GLU A 34 12.47 -5.91 10.32
CA GLU A 34 11.21 -5.61 11.00
C GLU A 34 10.18 -6.71 10.77
N ALA A 35 9.94 -7.13 9.52
CA ALA A 35 8.98 -8.21 9.24
C ALA A 35 9.35 -9.52 9.95
N ARG A 36 10.64 -9.90 9.99
CA ARG A 36 11.09 -11.08 10.74
C ARG A 36 10.96 -10.92 12.25
N SER A 37 11.15 -9.71 12.75
CA SER A 37 11.04 -9.44 14.17
C SER A 37 9.58 -9.42 14.61
N HIS A 38 8.66 -8.91 13.79
CA HIS A 38 7.22 -9.09 13.95
C HIS A 38 6.77 -10.56 13.82
N TYR A 39 7.44 -11.37 13.01
CA TYR A 39 7.18 -12.82 12.94
C TYR A 39 7.45 -13.53 14.27
N LYS A 40 8.54 -13.17 14.97
CA LYS A 40 8.87 -13.77 16.28
C LYS A 40 7.89 -13.39 17.40
N ILE A 41 7.10 -12.34 17.18
CA ILE A 41 6.18 -11.73 18.15
C ILE A 41 4.85 -12.52 18.25
N PHE A 42 4.55 -13.51 17.39
CA PHE A 42 3.26 -14.23 17.43
C PHE A 42 3.30 -15.72 17.01
N ASP A 43 2.92 -16.61 17.93
CA ASP A 43 2.36 -17.95 17.64
C ASP A 43 0.87 -17.96 18.06
N SER A 44 0.09 -18.61 17.21
CA SER A 44 -1.35 -18.71 17.08
C SER A 44 -2.19 -18.77 18.37
N SER A 45 -3.27 -17.96 18.36
CA SER A 45 -4.61 -18.19 18.94
C SER A 45 -5.13 -17.04 19.81
N ARG A 46 -5.85 -16.10 19.20
CA ARG A 46 -7.18 -15.60 19.63
C ARG A 46 -7.56 -14.37 18.83
N LYS A 47 -8.80 -14.37 18.32
CA LYS A 47 -9.53 -13.19 17.83
C LYS A 47 -9.80 -12.22 18.99
N ALA A 48 -8.77 -11.55 19.50
CA ALA A 48 -8.96 -10.48 20.48
C ALA A 48 -9.39 -9.21 19.73
N SER A 49 -10.37 -8.48 20.25
CA SER A 49 -10.71 -7.17 19.73
C SER A 49 -9.46 -6.28 19.72
N LEU A 50 -9.30 -5.52 18.63
CA LEU A 50 -8.17 -4.60 18.38
C LEU A 50 -8.02 -3.57 19.53
N SER A 51 -9.15 -3.12 20.08
CA SER A 51 -9.30 -2.45 21.37
C SER A 51 -10.67 -2.80 21.96
N ALA A 52 -10.79 -2.81 23.28
CA ALA A 52 -12.04 -2.89 24.04
C ALA A 52 -12.32 -1.59 24.82
N ALA A 53 -11.55 -0.54 24.57
CA ALA A 53 -11.80 0.76 25.16
C ALA A 53 -13.07 1.39 24.57
N SER A 54 -13.82 2.11 25.41
CA SER A 54 -15.10 2.66 25.00
C SER A 54 -14.93 3.92 24.15
N THR A 55 -15.88 4.15 23.24
CA THR A 55 -15.83 5.27 22.28
C THR A 55 -16.48 6.56 22.80
N ASN A 56 -17.03 6.54 24.01
CA ASN A 56 -17.77 7.65 24.61
C ASN A 56 -16.89 8.72 25.28
N PHE A 57 -15.57 8.68 25.09
CA PHE A 57 -14.64 9.70 25.56
C PHE A 57 -13.51 9.89 24.55
N ASP A 58 -12.80 11.01 24.66
CA ASP A 58 -11.68 11.43 23.82
C ASP A 58 -10.53 11.79 24.77
N VAL A 59 -9.39 11.10 24.61
CA VAL A 59 -8.24 11.31 25.50
C VAL A 59 -7.50 12.58 25.09
N LYS A 60 -7.29 13.46 26.06
CA LYS A 60 -6.55 14.71 25.85
C LYS A 60 -5.12 14.63 26.33
N TYR A 61 -4.88 13.94 27.43
CA TYR A 61 -3.55 13.92 28.02
C TYR A 61 -3.38 12.70 28.91
N TYR A 62 -2.20 12.10 28.84
CA TYR A 62 -1.77 11.09 29.78
C TYR A 62 -0.67 11.63 30.68
N ARG A 63 -0.80 11.38 31.99
CA ARG A 63 0.30 11.46 32.94
C ARG A 63 0.66 10.04 33.37
N CYS A 64 1.80 9.58 32.90
CA CYS A 64 2.30 8.24 33.15
C CYS A 64 3.39 8.31 34.23
N GLU A 65 3.21 7.59 35.33
CA GLU A 65 4.19 7.51 36.40
C GLU A 65 4.55 6.05 36.65
N TRP A 66 5.72 5.63 36.17
CA TRP A 66 6.19 4.25 36.22
C TRP A 66 7.45 4.13 37.07
N GLU A 67 7.52 3.03 37.81
CA GLU A 67 8.71 2.56 38.49
C GLU A 67 9.11 1.21 37.89
N VAL A 68 10.37 1.13 37.46
CA VAL A 68 10.94 -0.04 36.79
C VAL A 68 12.39 -0.22 37.20
N ASP A 69 12.84 -1.48 37.21
CA ASP A 69 14.25 -1.84 37.34
C ASP A 69 14.61 -2.72 36.15
N PRO A 70 15.55 -2.33 35.27
CA PRO A 70 15.87 -3.15 34.10
C PRO A 70 16.38 -4.56 34.46
N ALA A 71 16.89 -4.78 35.67
CA ALA A 71 17.30 -6.10 36.16
C ALA A 71 16.12 -6.96 36.66
N VAL A 72 14.92 -6.40 36.80
CA VAL A 72 13.72 -7.09 37.29
C VAL A 72 12.56 -6.81 36.34
N ARG A 73 12.09 -7.83 35.61
CA ARG A 73 10.96 -7.70 34.69
C ARG A 73 9.63 -7.48 35.42
N TYR A 74 9.39 -6.25 35.85
CA TYR A 74 8.22 -5.83 36.61
C TYR A 74 7.95 -4.34 36.34
N ILE A 75 6.68 -3.96 36.34
CA ILE A 75 6.26 -2.56 36.27
C ILE A 75 5.26 -2.28 37.38
N LYS A 76 5.40 -1.11 37.99
CA LYS A 76 4.44 -0.55 38.94
C LYS A 76 4.24 0.91 38.64
N GLY A 77 3.02 1.39 38.71
CA GLY A 77 2.79 2.79 38.43
C GLY A 77 1.35 3.25 38.56
N THR A 78 1.16 4.50 38.18
CA THR A 78 -0.15 5.11 38.00
C THR A 78 -0.18 5.81 36.66
N VAL A 79 -1.24 5.53 35.88
CA VAL A 79 -1.56 6.32 34.69
C VAL A 79 -2.78 7.15 35.01
N THR A 80 -2.68 8.46 34.82
CA THR A 80 -3.80 9.38 34.89
C THR A 80 -4.20 9.80 33.49
N THR A 81 -5.41 9.41 33.08
CA THR A 81 -6.00 9.75 31.79
C THR A 81 -6.90 10.95 31.97
N HIS A 82 -6.56 12.06 31.33
CA HIS A 82 -7.42 13.24 31.20
C HIS A 82 -8.19 13.14 29.90
N PHE A 83 -9.51 13.30 29.95
CA PHE A 83 -10.39 13.08 28.82
C PHE A 83 -11.54 14.08 28.77
N VAL A 84 -12.19 14.13 27.61
CA VAL A 84 -13.49 14.78 27.40
C VAL A 84 -14.50 13.70 27.07
N MET A 85 -15.68 13.71 27.68
CA MET A 85 -16.76 12.80 27.28
C MET A 85 -17.31 13.18 25.90
N SER A 86 -17.33 12.24 24.96
CA SER A 86 -17.85 12.42 23.60
C SER A 86 -19.33 12.09 23.48
N SER A 87 -19.85 11.25 24.39
CA SER A 87 -21.27 10.97 24.56
C SER A 87 -21.59 10.77 26.04
N PRO A 88 -22.83 11.02 26.51
CA PRO A 88 -23.12 10.93 27.93
C PRO A 88 -23.07 9.48 28.38
N GLY A 89 -22.52 9.23 29.57
CA GLY A 89 -22.35 7.86 30.06
C GLY A 89 -21.88 7.80 31.50
N ASN A 90 -22.18 6.70 32.17
CA ASN A 90 -21.71 6.42 33.53
C ASN A 90 -20.60 5.36 33.57
N VAL A 91 -20.12 4.90 32.41
CA VAL A 91 -19.01 3.94 32.32
C VAL A 91 -18.05 4.38 31.22
N ILE A 92 -16.75 4.27 31.49
CA ILE A 92 -15.72 4.24 30.44
C ILE A 92 -14.88 2.97 30.58
N SER A 93 -14.36 2.46 29.46
CA SER A 93 -13.41 1.34 29.46
C SER A 93 -12.08 1.71 28.81
N LEU A 94 -11.00 1.11 29.32
CA LEU A 94 -9.65 1.16 28.76
C LEU A 94 -9.11 -0.26 28.59
N ASP A 95 -8.11 -0.42 27.73
CA ASP A 95 -7.39 -1.68 27.56
C ASP A 95 -6.26 -1.80 28.59
N LEU A 96 -6.16 -2.95 29.24
CA LEU A 96 -5.03 -3.35 30.10
C LEU A 96 -5.03 -4.87 30.25
N SER A 97 -3.88 -5.51 30.00
CA SER A 97 -3.70 -6.97 30.13
C SER A 97 -4.17 -7.51 31.48
N ASP A 98 -4.92 -8.60 31.48
CA ASP A 98 -5.51 -9.24 32.68
C ASP A 98 -4.47 -9.73 33.69
N VAL A 99 -3.24 -10.00 33.25
CA VAL A 99 -2.12 -10.40 34.11
C VAL A 99 -1.63 -9.27 35.04
N LEU A 100 -1.96 -8.01 34.71
CA LEU A 100 -1.59 -6.86 35.52
C LEU A 100 -2.67 -6.57 36.56
N THR A 101 -2.24 -6.43 37.82
CA THR A 101 -3.13 -6.19 38.95
C THR A 101 -3.44 -4.71 39.06
N VAL A 102 -4.72 -4.34 39.00
CA VAL A 102 -5.19 -2.98 39.27
C VAL A 102 -5.53 -2.86 40.75
N SER A 103 -4.80 -2.03 41.48
CA SER A 103 -4.97 -1.86 42.93
C SER A 103 -5.96 -0.76 43.29
N SER A 104 -6.10 0.27 42.46
CA SER A 104 -7.12 1.31 42.65
C SER A 104 -7.43 2.08 41.38
N VAL A 105 -8.66 2.57 41.29
CA VAL A 105 -9.09 3.58 40.31
C VAL A 105 -9.65 4.77 41.08
N LYS A 106 -9.22 5.98 40.74
CA LYS A 106 -9.67 7.21 41.39
C LYS A 106 -10.10 8.27 40.38
N GLN A 107 -11.17 8.99 40.68
CA GLN A 107 -11.57 10.22 40.00
C GLN A 107 -11.32 11.39 40.96
N ARG A 108 -10.41 12.31 40.60
CA ARG A 108 -10.04 13.48 41.43
C ARG A 108 -9.70 13.10 42.88
N GLY A 109 -9.07 11.95 43.09
CA GLY A 109 -8.70 11.42 44.40
C GLY A 109 -9.75 10.55 45.09
N SER A 110 -11.02 10.58 44.66
CA SER A 110 -12.09 9.71 45.17
C SER A 110 -12.06 8.35 44.50
N SER A 111 -12.16 7.27 45.28
CA SER A 111 -12.19 5.90 44.73
C SER A 111 -13.43 5.66 43.87
N LEU A 112 -13.24 4.99 42.74
CA LEU A 112 -14.32 4.52 41.87
C LEU A 112 -14.38 2.99 41.86
N PRO A 113 -15.60 2.41 41.75
CA PRO A 113 -15.74 1.00 41.43
C PRO A 113 -15.27 0.72 39.99
N PHE A 114 -14.61 -0.41 39.81
CA PHE A 114 -14.19 -0.90 38.50
C PHE A 114 -14.36 -2.42 38.42
N THR A 115 -14.51 -2.93 37.21
CA THR A 115 -14.50 -4.36 36.91
C THR A 115 -13.41 -4.68 35.90
N ARG A 116 -12.97 -5.94 35.91
CA ARG A 116 -11.97 -6.48 35.00
C ARG A 116 -12.58 -7.69 34.29
N SER A 117 -12.52 -7.69 32.96
CA SER A 117 -12.88 -8.83 32.12
C SER A 117 -11.93 -8.86 30.94
N ASP A 118 -11.24 -9.98 30.76
CA ASP A 118 -10.15 -10.11 29.79
C ASP A 118 -9.18 -8.91 29.90
N ASN A 119 -8.73 -8.39 28.76
CA ASN A 119 -7.83 -7.25 28.69
C ASN A 119 -8.51 -5.88 28.86
N THR A 120 -9.65 -5.80 29.57
CA THR A 120 -10.45 -4.56 29.69
C THR A 120 -10.62 -4.14 31.15
N ILE A 121 -10.46 -2.85 31.44
CA ILE A 121 -10.87 -2.24 32.70
C ILE A 121 -12.10 -1.37 32.45
N SER A 122 -13.23 -1.68 33.11
CA SER A 122 -14.46 -0.88 33.03
C SER A 122 -14.66 -0.11 34.33
N ILE A 123 -14.78 1.21 34.23
CA ILE A 123 -14.80 2.12 35.37
C ILE A 123 -16.17 2.77 35.44
N THR A 124 -16.86 2.62 36.58
CA THR A 124 -18.23 3.12 36.75
C THR A 124 -18.23 4.41 37.57
N PHE A 125 -18.79 5.46 37.01
CA PHE A 125 -19.01 6.74 37.68
C PHE A 125 -20.27 6.71 38.54
N PRO A 126 -20.33 7.46 39.67
CA PRO A 126 -21.52 7.50 40.53
C PRO A 126 -22.77 8.07 39.85
N ALA A 127 -22.57 8.89 38.81
CA ALA A 127 -23.62 9.47 37.99
C ALA A 127 -23.15 9.53 36.52
N SER A 128 -24.11 9.67 35.60
CA SER A 128 -23.79 9.90 34.19
C SER A 128 -23.01 11.20 34.04
N VAL A 129 -21.86 11.12 33.36
CA VAL A 129 -21.05 12.28 32.96
C VAL A 129 -21.56 12.76 31.60
N ALA A 130 -21.93 14.03 31.50
CA ALA A 130 -22.48 14.61 30.28
C ALA A 130 -21.41 14.77 29.18
N THR A 131 -21.83 14.81 27.92
CA THR A 131 -20.97 15.16 26.78
C THR A 131 -20.28 16.51 26.99
N GLY A 132 -19.04 16.63 26.56
CA GLY A 132 -18.23 17.84 26.65
C GLY A 132 -17.59 18.07 28.02
N VAL A 133 -17.93 17.28 29.04
CA VAL A 133 -17.31 17.39 30.37
C VAL A 133 -15.87 16.89 30.32
N LYS A 134 -14.95 17.74 30.78
CA LYS A 134 -13.55 17.40 31.03
C LYS A 134 -13.42 16.72 32.38
N ASP A 135 -12.71 15.59 32.43
CA ASP A 135 -12.43 14.89 33.68
C ASP A 135 -11.12 14.09 33.61
N SER A 136 -10.81 13.39 34.69
CA SER A 136 -9.64 12.52 34.79
C SER A 136 -9.89 11.31 35.67
N ILE A 137 -9.26 10.20 35.30
CA ILE A 137 -9.17 8.98 36.11
C ILE A 137 -7.71 8.57 36.30
N SER A 138 -7.35 8.17 37.52
CA SER A 138 -6.04 7.61 37.85
C SER A 138 -6.16 6.13 38.14
N ILE A 139 -5.40 5.31 37.41
CA ILE A 139 -5.38 3.85 37.54
C ILE A 139 -4.02 3.45 38.10
N ALA A 140 -4.00 2.95 39.34
CA ALA A 140 -2.80 2.38 39.95
C ALA A 140 -2.76 0.87 39.67
N TYR A 141 -1.63 0.39 39.16
CA TYR A 141 -1.47 -0.99 38.73
C TYR A 141 -0.03 -1.46 38.90
N GLU A 142 0.16 -2.78 38.97
CA GLU A 142 1.47 -3.41 38.99
C GLU A 142 1.44 -4.86 38.53
N GLY A 143 2.60 -5.38 38.16
CA GLY A 143 2.78 -6.79 37.82
C GLY A 143 3.92 -7.05 36.86
N VAL A 144 4.02 -8.30 36.44
CA VAL A 144 4.90 -8.74 35.36
C VAL A 144 4.09 -8.69 34.06
N PRO A 145 4.42 -7.81 33.09
CA PRO A 145 3.72 -7.77 31.80
C PRO A 145 3.71 -9.14 31.11
N PRO A 146 2.76 -9.48 30.24
CA PRO A 146 2.80 -10.74 29.50
C PRO A 146 4.04 -10.76 28.59
N LEU A 147 4.54 -11.95 28.24
CA LEU A 147 5.62 -12.12 27.25
C LEU A 147 5.11 -11.93 25.80
N LEU A 148 3.81 -11.71 25.62
CA LEU A 148 3.19 -11.63 24.32
C LEU A 148 3.71 -10.43 23.53
N GLY A 149 4.27 -10.73 22.36
CA GLY A 149 4.66 -9.76 21.36
C GLY A 149 5.78 -8.79 21.75
N ASP A 150 6.64 -9.18 22.69
CA ASP A 150 7.81 -8.38 23.12
C ASP A 150 7.47 -6.92 23.49
N ALA A 151 6.24 -6.66 23.93
CA ALA A 151 5.79 -5.29 24.18
C ALA A 151 6.48 -4.63 25.39
N PHE A 152 7.04 -5.47 26.25
CA PHE A 152 7.83 -5.08 27.41
C PHE A 152 8.90 -6.14 27.65
N VAL A 153 10.15 -5.78 27.38
CA VAL A 153 11.30 -6.68 27.44
C VAL A 153 12.27 -6.21 28.50
N SER A 154 12.80 -7.18 29.27
CA SER A 154 13.98 -7.04 30.10
C SER A 154 14.99 -8.07 29.60
N ALA A 155 16.21 -7.62 29.33
CA ALA A 155 17.28 -8.40 28.74
C ALA A 155 18.63 -7.90 29.24
N THR A 156 19.71 -8.38 28.63
CA THR A 156 21.06 -7.93 28.90
C THR A 156 21.82 -7.59 27.62
N HIS A 157 22.83 -6.73 27.73
CA HIS A 157 23.77 -6.39 26.67
C HIS A 157 25.21 -6.34 27.20
N GLY A 158 26.17 -6.12 26.30
CA GLY A 158 27.60 -6.21 26.59
C GLY A 158 28.21 -7.56 26.23
N SER A 159 29.51 -7.67 26.42
CA SER A 159 30.28 -8.91 26.21
C SER A 159 31.20 -9.18 27.41
N GLY A 160 31.56 -10.46 27.61
CA GLY A 160 32.42 -10.86 28.73
C GLY A 160 31.65 -11.14 30.04
N PRO A 161 32.32 -11.10 31.20
CA PRO A 161 31.73 -11.53 32.49
C PRO A 161 30.76 -10.52 33.11
N THR A 162 30.64 -9.32 32.55
CA THR A 162 29.78 -8.25 33.08
C THR A 162 28.77 -7.83 32.04
N LEU A 163 27.58 -8.43 32.13
CA LEU A 163 26.42 -8.04 31.34
C LEU A 163 25.66 -6.91 32.05
N SER A 164 25.16 -5.95 31.28
CA SER A 164 24.35 -4.84 31.79
C SER A 164 22.88 -5.07 31.48
N ALA A 165 22.01 -4.80 32.45
CA ALA A 165 20.58 -4.95 32.28
C ALA A 165 20.01 -3.84 31.37
N VAL A 166 19.05 -4.21 30.53
CA VAL A 166 18.29 -3.28 29.70
C VAL A 166 16.81 -3.63 29.76
N MET A 167 15.96 -2.61 29.78
CA MET A 167 14.52 -2.75 29.60
C MET A 167 14.03 -1.77 28.54
N TRP A 168 13.10 -2.21 27.70
CA TRP A 168 12.50 -1.39 26.64
C TRP A 168 11.08 -1.86 26.30
N THR A 169 10.30 -0.96 25.68
CA THR A 169 8.92 -1.22 25.22
C THR A 169 8.84 -1.23 23.69
N LEU A 170 7.88 -1.99 23.13
CA LEU A 170 7.58 -2.02 21.69
C LEU A 170 6.08 -2.28 21.50
N SER A 171 5.28 -1.25 21.22
CA SER A 171 3.82 -1.40 21.33
C SER A 171 3.09 -1.63 20.00
N GLU A 172 3.78 -1.57 18.85
CA GLU A 172 3.14 -1.82 17.57
C GLU A 172 2.93 -3.33 17.30
N PRO A 173 1.80 -3.75 16.71
CA PRO A 173 0.56 -2.99 16.47
C PRO A 173 -0.39 -2.93 17.67
N PHE A 174 -0.28 -3.88 18.61
CA PHE A 174 -1.29 -4.11 19.67
C PHE A 174 -0.72 -4.25 21.09
N GLY A 175 0.53 -3.87 21.29
CA GLY A 175 1.30 -4.11 22.52
C GLY A 175 1.10 -3.10 23.64
N SER A 176 0.49 -1.92 23.39
CA SER A 176 0.34 -0.88 24.43
C SER A 176 -0.35 -1.43 25.69
N LYS A 177 -1.47 -2.12 25.51
CA LYS A 177 -2.26 -2.70 26.61
C LYS A 177 -1.50 -3.73 27.45
N ASN A 178 -0.41 -4.29 26.94
CA ASN A 178 0.35 -5.31 27.65
C ASN A 178 1.11 -4.74 28.84
N TRP A 179 1.38 -3.44 28.89
CA TRP A 179 2.19 -2.85 29.96
C TRP A 179 1.62 -1.56 30.56
N TRP A 180 0.60 -0.94 29.96
CA TRP A 180 -0.06 0.24 30.55
C TRP A 180 -1.53 0.40 30.12
N PRO A 181 -2.40 0.97 30.99
CA PRO A 181 -3.80 1.18 30.66
C PRO A 181 -3.97 2.33 29.68
N CYS A 182 -4.57 2.05 28.52
CA CYS A 182 -4.71 3.02 27.43
C CYS A 182 -5.89 2.68 26.51
N LYS A 183 -6.18 3.57 25.56
CA LYS A 183 -6.90 3.19 24.34
C LYS A 183 -5.91 2.58 23.36
N ASN A 184 -5.92 1.27 23.21
CA ASN A 184 -4.89 0.53 22.48
C ASN A 184 -5.01 0.68 20.96
N GLY A 185 -3.95 1.14 20.29
CA GLY A 185 -3.83 1.13 18.83
C GLY A 185 -4.20 2.47 18.18
N LEU A 186 -4.98 2.42 17.09
CA LEU A 186 -5.25 3.53 16.17
C LEU A 186 -6.59 4.25 16.42
N TYR A 187 -7.16 4.11 17.62
CA TYR A 187 -8.51 4.63 17.95
C TYR A 187 -8.52 6.04 18.53
N ASP A 188 -7.36 6.54 18.97
CA ASP A 188 -7.23 7.84 19.61
C ASP A 188 -5.78 8.33 19.51
N LYS A 189 -5.59 9.65 19.54
CA LYS A 189 -4.29 10.28 19.78
C LYS A 189 -4.46 11.30 20.90
N ALA A 190 -3.76 11.08 22.01
CA ALA A 190 -3.76 12.05 23.10
C ALA A 190 -3.01 13.31 22.66
N ASP A 191 -3.54 14.50 22.98
CA ASP A 191 -2.91 15.79 22.62
C ASP A 191 -1.47 15.93 23.13
N SER A 192 -1.16 15.28 24.26
CA SER A 192 0.18 15.28 24.87
C SER A 192 0.35 14.15 25.89
N VAL A 193 1.60 13.88 26.28
CA VAL A 193 1.93 12.92 27.35
C VAL A 193 3.09 13.43 28.21
N ASP A 194 2.93 13.32 29.54
CA ASP A 194 4.04 13.41 30.49
C ASP A 194 4.41 12.01 30.97
N ILE A 195 5.70 11.67 30.91
CA ILE A 195 6.23 10.37 31.27
C ILE A 195 7.24 10.53 32.39
N HIS A 196 6.92 9.97 33.54
CA HIS A 196 7.82 9.90 34.69
C HIS A 196 8.31 8.47 34.87
N ILE A 197 9.63 8.30 34.91
CA ILE A 197 10.25 6.98 35.06
C ILE A 197 11.16 7.02 36.28
N THR A 198 10.84 6.20 37.27
CA THR A 198 11.66 5.98 38.46
C THR A 198 12.45 4.68 38.27
N HIS A 199 13.77 4.75 38.34
CA HIS A 199 14.67 3.61 38.12
C HIS A 199 15.90 3.67 39.03
N PRO A 200 16.66 2.57 39.21
CA PRO A 200 17.91 2.60 39.97
C PRO A 200 18.90 3.64 39.43
N ALA A 201 19.67 4.28 40.31
CA ALA A 201 20.57 5.39 39.97
C ALA A 201 21.78 5.01 39.10
N ALA A 202 22.02 3.71 38.90
CA ALA A 202 23.07 3.22 38.00
C ALA A 202 22.69 3.32 36.50
N TYR A 203 21.41 3.57 36.19
CA TYR A 203 20.88 3.59 34.83
C TYR A 203 20.45 4.99 34.41
N LYS A 204 20.12 5.13 33.11
CA LYS A 204 19.46 6.27 32.51
C LYS A 204 18.18 5.81 31.82
N ALA A 205 17.16 6.67 31.84
CA ALA A 205 15.94 6.47 31.06
C ALA A 205 15.96 7.29 29.76
N ALA A 206 15.27 6.81 28.74
CA ALA A 206 14.95 7.52 27.51
C ALA A 206 13.45 7.35 27.17
N SER A 207 12.82 8.38 26.62
CA SER A 207 11.39 8.37 26.28
C SER A 207 11.04 9.46 25.24
N ASN A 208 9.74 9.59 24.92
CA ASN A 208 9.20 10.59 23.99
C ASN A 208 9.40 12.02 24.51
N GLY A 209 9.49 12.97 23.59
CA GLY A 209 9.57 14.40 23.87
C GLY A 209 10.89 14.84 24.53
N LEU A 210 10.84 15.92 25.30
CA LEU A 210 12.00 16.53 25.93
C LEU A 210 12.12 16.13 27.40
N LEU A 211 13.33 15.76 27.85
CA LEU A 211 13.66 15.61 29.26
C LEU A 211 13.54 16.97 29.98
N GLN A 212 12.62 17.06 30.94
CA GLN A 212 12.36 18.26 31.73
C GLN A 212 13.18 18.28 33.02
N SER A 213 13.32 17.13 33.68
CA SER A 213 14.07 17.01 34.93
C SER A 213 14.57 15.59 35.16
N GLU A 214 15.69 15.49 35.88
CA GLU A 214 16.23 14.25 36.41
C GLU A 214 16.60 14.52 37.88
N VAL A 215 15.96 13.81 38.82
CA VAL A 215 16.12 14.06 40.25
C VAL A 215 16.36 12.78 41.03
N ALA A 216 17.29 12.82 41.98
CA ALA A 216 17.47 11.72 42.92
C ALA A 216 16.27 11.64 43.89
N VAL A 217 15.81 10.42 44.14
CA VAL A 217 14.73 10.12 45.07
C VAL A 217 15.17 9.03 46.05
N ALA A 218 14.38 8.80 47.10
CA ALA A 218 14.71 7.83 48.15
C ALA A 218 14.98 6.42 47.58
N GLY A 219 15.89 5.68 48.24
CA GLY A 219 16.23 4.30 47.87
C GLY A 219 17.23 4.16 46.71
N SER A 220 18.14 5.13 46.54
CA SER A 220 19.17 5.12 45.47
C SER A 220 18.56 5.03 44.06
N LYS A 221 17.46 5.75 43.85
CA LYS A 221 16.74 5.83 42.58
C LYS A 221 16.81 7.24 42.00
N ILE A 222 16.59 7.31 40.69
CA ILE A 222 16.42 8.55 39.93
C ILE A 222 15.00 8.56 39.38
N LYS A 223 14.32 9.71 39.44
CA LYS A 223 13.06 9.98 38.74
C LYS A 223 13.34 10.94 37.59
N THR A 224 13.11 10.51 36.36
CA THR A 224 13.12 11.36 35.17
C THR A 224 11.70 11.85 34.87
N HIS A 225 11.57 13.02 34.24
CA HIS A 225 10.32 13.56 33.72
C HIS A 225 10.52 13.98 32.27
N TRP A 226 9.76 13.37 31.38
CA TRP A 226 9.74 13.65 29.95
C TRP A 226 8.41 14.27 29.57
N LYS A 227 8.43 15.22 28.63
CA LYS A 227 7.24 15.91 28.16
C LYS A 227 7.20 15.92 26.63
N HIS A 228 6.14 15.33 26.10
CA HIS A 228 5.80 15.34 24.68
C HIS A 228 4.49 16.11 24.46
N LYS A 229 4.47 17.06 23.52
CA LYS A 229 3.43 18.07 23.34
C LYS A 229 2.68 17.99 22.01
N TYR A 230 2.91 16.93 21.23
CA TYR A 230 2.17 16.68 19.99
C TYR A 230 1.21 15.51 20.19
N LEU A 231 0.19 15.45 19.32
CA LEU A 231 -0.74 14.32 19.30
C LEU A 231 0.03 13.02 19.10
N ILE A 232 -0.26 12.00 19.91
CA ILE A 232 0.47 10.73 19.93
C ILE A 232 -0.48 9.54 20.10
N ALA A 233 -0.32 8.52 19.26
CA ALA A 233 -1.05 7.26 19.36
C ALA A 233 -0.44 6.38 20.47
N SER A 234 -1.23 5.50 21.07
CA SER A 234 -0.75 4.69 22.22
C SER A 234 0.45 3.82 21.89
N TYR A 235 0.56 3.35 20.64
CA TYR A 235 1.64 2.45 20.22
C TYR A 235 2.99 3.16 20.08
N LEU A 236 2.99 4.49 19.95
CA LEU A 236 4.19 5.32 19.81
C LEU A 236 4.76 5.78 21.17
N VAL A 237 4.01 5.58 22.26
CA VAL A 237 4.48 5.86 23.63
C VAL A 237 5.50 4.81 24.05
N CYS A 238 6.66 5.25 24.51
CA CYS A 238 7.78 4.37 24.80
C CYS A 238 8.58 4.76 26.03
N PHE A 239 9.31 3.79 26.56
CA PHE A 239 10.49 4.07 27.36
C PHE A 239 11.55 2.97 27.22
N ALA A 240 12.80 3.33 27.54
CA ALA A 240 13.87 2.37 27.76
C ALA A 240 14.74 2.79 28.94
N VAL A 241 15.30 1.81 29.66
CA VAL A 241 16.18 2.03 30.83
C VAL A 241 17.38 1.10 30.74
N SER A 242 18.59 1.67 30.77
CA SER A 242 19.86 0.93 30.81
C SER A 242 21.04 1.85 31.16
N ASN A 243 22.27 1.36 31.16
CA ASN A 243 23.49 2.13 31.45
C ASN A 243 23.98 2.96 30.24
N TYR A 244 23.06 3.60 29.52
CA TYR A 244 23.33 4.27 28.26
C TYR A 244 24.43 5.34 28.33
N THR A 245 25.31 5.33 27.32
CA THR A 245 26.11 6.49 26.93
C THR A 245 25.24 7.44 26.09
N LEU A 246 25.37 8.74 26.35
CA LEU A 246 24.61 9.78 25.66
C LEU A 246 25.50 10.52 24.66
N LEU A 247 25.09 10.54 23.39
CA LEU A 247 25.66 11.41 22.36
C LEU A 247 24.69 12.57 22.08
N ASN A 248 25.24 13.77 21.94
CA ASN A 248 24.48 15.00 21.76
C ASN A 248 24.90 15.67 20.46
N HIS A 249 23.96 15.81 19.54
CA HIS A 249 24.13 16.51 18.27
C HIS A 249 22.96 17.46 18.06
N SER A 250 23.00 18.24 16.98
CA SER A 250 21.87 19.04 16.54
C SER A 250 21.97 19.34 15.05
N VAL A 251 20.85 19.76 14.45
CA VAL A 251 20.78 20.16 13.04
C VAL A 251 19.84 21.34 12.86
N MET A 252 20.16 22.25 11.95
CA MET A 252 19.33 23.40 11.63
C MET A 252 18.24 23.01 10.64
N ILE A 253 16.98 23.14 11.04
CA ILE A 253 15.79 22.87 10.21
C ILE A 253 14.85 24.07 10.30
N GLY A 254 14.56 24.72 9.17
CA GLY A 254 13.64 25.87 9.13
C GLY A 254 13.94 26.96 10.17
N GLY A 255 15.23 27.27 10.38
CA GLY A 255 15.71 28.25 11.37
C GLY A 255 15.72 27.76 12.83
N THR A 256 15.32 26.52 13.10
CA THR A 256 15.33 25.90 14.44
C THR A 256 16.52 24.96 14.58
N ASN A 257 17.30 25.09 15.67
CA ASN A 257 18.36 24.14 16.00
C ASN A 257 17.74 22.93 16.72
N VAL A 258 17.41 21.88 15.97
CA VAL A 258 16.75 20.68 16.49
C VAL A 258 17.77 19.82 17.22
N PRO A 259 17.59 19.52 18.52
CA PRO A 259 18.48 18.64 19.25
C PRO A 259 18.29 17.18 18.81
N MET A 260 19.41 16.48 18.65
CA MET A 260 19.46 15.04 18.41
C MET A 260 20.14 14.34 19.60
N LYS A 261 19.40 13.45 20.28
CA LYS A 261 19.85 12.76 21.50
C LYS A 261 19.94 11.26 21.25
N THR A 262 21.13 10.70 21.33
CA THR A 262 21.34 9.26 21.09
C THR A 262 21.73 8.58 22.40
N TYR A 263 20.93 7.61 22.83
CA TYR A 263 21.16 6.74 23.98
C TYR A 263 21.66 5.39 23.44
N CYS A 264 22.97 5.13 23.51
CA CYS A 264 23.56 3.89 23.02
C CYS A 264 24.25 3.13 24.15
N TYR A 265 24.42 1.82 24.00
CA TYR A 265 25.20 1.04 24.94
C TYR A 265 26.67 1.51 24.94
N PRO A 266 27.38 1.46 26.08
CA PRO A 266 28.77 1.90 26.15
C PRO A 266 29.67 1.25 25.09
N GLU A 267 29.52 -0.05 24.86
CA GLU A 267 30.28 -0.82 23.87
C GLU A 267 29.96 -0.45 22.41
N SER A 268 28.81 0.18 22.15
CA SER A 268 28.36 0.59 20.81
C SER A 268 28.59 2.08 20.53
N GLN A 269 29.20 2.81 21.47
CA GLN A 269 29.37 4.26 21.34
C GLN A 269 30.08 4.67 20.05
N ALA A 270 31.17 3.97 19.67
CA ALA A 270 31.94 4.32 18.49
C ALA A 270 31.14 4.15 17.19
N SER A 271 30.37 3.06 17.06
CA SER A 271 29.57 2.78 15.86
C SER A 271 28.36 3.71 15.74
N PHE A 272 27.71 4.03 16.86
CA PHE A 272 26.64 5.04 16.88
C PHE A 272 27.19 6.43 16.54
N GLN A 273 28.35 6.81 17.09
CA GLN A 273 28.99 8.08 16.76
C GLN A 273 29.30 8.21 15.27
N SER A 274 29.75 7.14 14.61
CA SER A 274 30.02 7.15 13.16
C SER A 274 28.74 7.22 12.31
N GLY A 275 27.63 6.64 12.77
CA GLY A 275 26.36 6.65 12.04
C GLY A 275 25.53 7.92 12.21
N THR A 276 25.84 8.76 13.20
CA THR A 276 25.14 10.02 13.49
C THR A 276 24.91 10.89 12.25
N GLN A 277 25.92 11.04 11.39
CA GLN A 277 25.82 11.94 10.24
C GLN A 277 24.71 11.51 9.26
N ASN A 278 24.44 10.21 9.15
CA ASN A 278 23.37 9.69 8.29
C ASN A 278 22.00 10.23 8.70
N ALA A 279 21.75 10.35 10.02
CA ALA A 279 20.49 10.87 10.54
C ALA A 279 20.36 12.38 10.27
N LEU A 280 21.45 13.12 10.41
CA LEU A 280 21.47 14.57 10.17
C LEU A 280 21.21 14.87 8.69
N ASP A 281 21.89 14.17 7.79
CA ASP A 281 21.75 14.34 6.34
C ASP A 281 20.34 13.96 5.87
N ALA A 282 19.81 12.82 6.34
CA ALA A 282 18.45 12.40 6.02
C ALA A 282 17.40 13.41 6.54
N MET A 283 17.59 13.99 7.73
CA MET A 283 16.65 14.99 8.26
C MET A 283 16.60 16.26 7.40
N VAL A 284 17.75 16.72 6.91
CA VAL A 284 17.83 17.87 6.01
C VAL A 284 17.14 17.55 4.68
N LEU A 285 17.43 16.38 4.10
CA LEU A 285 16.82 15.95 2.85
C LEU A 285 15.30 15.87 2.95
N TYR A 286 14.77 15.14 3.94
CA TYR A 286 13.32 14.98 4.11
C TYR A 286 12.63 16.30 4.43
N SER A 287 13.27 17.17 5.22
CA SER A 287 12.72 18.49 5.50
C SER A 287 12.58 19.35 4.23
N SER A 288 13.51 19.22 3.28
CA SER A 288 13.41 19.92 1.99
C SER A 288 12.29 19.37 1.09
N LEU A 289 12.05 18.05 1.16
CA LEU A 289 11.11 17.34 0.30
C LEU A 289 9.68 17.36 0.82
N PHE A 290 9.46 17.41 2.14
CA PHE A 290 8.12 17.25 2.74
C PHE A 290 7.73 18.38 3.70
N GLY A 291 8.64 19.34 3.92
CA GLY A 291 8.52 20.39 4.92
C GLY A 291 9.25 20.00 6.21
N ASP A 292 9.52 21.00 7.05
CA ASP A 292 10.31 20.87 8.27
C ASP A 292 9.97 19.64 9.13
N TYR A 293 10.98 19.09 9.80
CA TYR A 293 10.83 18.04 10.80
C TYR A 293 9.60 18.28 11.71
N PRO A 294 8.60 17.38 11.74
CA PRO A 294 7.30 17.62 12.38
C PRO A 294 7.36 17.94 13.86
N PHE A 295 8.43 17.54 14.53
CA PHE A 295 8.62 17.71 15.96
C PHE A 295 9.83 18.61 16.28
N LYS A 296 10.19 19.55 15.38
CA LYS A 296 11.38 20.42 15.50
C LYS A 296 11.48 21.25 16.79
N ASN A 297 10.36 21.49 17.48
CA ASN A 297 10.34 22.17 18.79
C ASN A 297 10.63 21.24 19.98
N GLU A 298 10.86 19.95 19.73
CA GLU A 298 11.27 18.96 20.72
C GLU A 298 12.67 18.41 20.38
N LYS A 299 12.80 17.11 20.11
CA LYS A 299 14.04 16.44 19.72
C LYS A 299 13.76 15.39 18.66
N TYR A 300 14.82 14.95 18.00
CA TYR A 300 14.86 13.60 17.44
C TYR A 300 15.77 12.72 18.31
N GLY A 301 15.23 11.63 18.83
CA GLY A 301 15.95 10.71 19.71
C GLY A 301 16.27 9.40 19.01
N HIS A 302 17.44 8.85 19.28
CA HIS A 302 17.77 7.46 18.98
C HIS A 302 18.02 6.72 20.28
N VAL A 303 17.50 5.51 20.41
CA VAL A 303 17.72 4.67 21.59
C VAL A 303 18.11 3.27 21.13
N GLN A 304 19.28 2.81 21.53
CA GLN A 304 19.71 1.46 21.24
C GLN A 304 18.91 0.45 22.07
N PHE A 305 18.43 -0.60 21.41
CA PHE A 305 17.70 -1.69 22.05
C PHE A 305 18.06 -3.05 21.44
N GLY A 306 17.51 -4.11 22.03
CA GLY A 306 17.87 -5.50 21.70
C GLY A 306 17.09 -6.14 20.55
N TRP A 307 16.20 -5.40 19.88
CA TRP A 307 15.36 -5.92 18.81
C TRP A 307 16.04 -5.74 17.44
N ASN A 308 15.86 -6.69 16.52
CA ASN A 308 16.52 -6.65 15.22
C ASN A 308 15.70 -5.83 14.22
N GLY A 309 16.05 -4.54 14.08
CA GLY A 309 15.32 -3.55 13.26
C GLY A 309 15.28 -2.21 13.98
N GLY A 310 14.19 -1.47 13.77
CA GLY A 310 13.87 -0.30 14.55
C GLY A 310 12.36 -0.11 14.77
N MET A 311 12.02 0.80 15.66
CA MET A 311 10.64 1.11 16.01
C MET A 311 10.54 2.62 16.09
N GLU A 312 9.59 3.19 15.37
CA GLU A 312 9.56 4.60 15.00
C GLU A 312 9.03 5.54 16.09
N HIS A 313 9.03 5.08 17.35
CA HIS A 313 8.45 5.80 18.49
C HIS A 313 8.66 7.32 18.38
N GLN A 314 7.55 8.07 18.45
CA GLN A 314 7.52 9.49 18.12
C GLN A 314 8.60 10.26 18.90
N THR A 315 9.48 10.97 18.18
CA THR A 315 10.66 11.72 18.70
C THR A 315 11.76 10.88 19.38
N SER A 316 11.68 9.56 19.35
CA SER A 316 12.61 8.67 20.07
C SER A 316 12.70 7.28 19.44
N SER A 317 13.07 7.18 18.15
CA SER A 317 13.18 5.91 17.44
C SER A 317 14.12 4.92 18.16
N PHE A 318 13.67 3.70 18.36
CA PHE A 318 14.47 2.63 18.98
C PHE A 318 15.12 1.84 17.86
N MET A 319 16.43 1.65 17.90
CA MET A 319 17.20 1.15 16.76
C MET A 319 18.37 0.29 17.20
N MET A 320 18.58 -0.86 16.58
CA MET A 320 19.75 -1.68 16.92
C MET A 320 21.09 -1.05 16.52
N SER A 321 21.09 -0.21 15.48
CA SER A 321 22.27 0.47 14.95
C SER A 321 21.88 1.76 14.22
N LEU A 322 22.87 2.60 13.90
CA LEU A 322 22.68 3.76 13.02
C LEU A 322 23.14 3.48 11.58
N ASN A 323 22.85 2.28 11.06
CA ASN A 323 23.02 1.96 9.64
C ASN A 323 22.18 2.93 8.78
N GLU A 324 22.72 3.34 7.63
CA GLU A 324 22.09 4.32 6.72
C GLU A 324 20.63 4.00 6.38
N VAL A 325 20.34 2.77 5.97
CA VAL A 325 19.00 2.38 5.49
C VAL A 325 18.01 2.41 6.64
N LEU A 326 18.42 1.89 7.81
CA LEU A 326 17.59 1.85 9.02
C LEU A 326 17.33 3.27 9.53
N VAL A 327 18.37 4.09 9.69
CA VAL A 327 18.23 5.49 10.13
C VAL A 327 17.29 6.28 9.23
N ALA A 328 17.43 6.10 7.91
CA ALA A 328 16.63 6.78 6.93
C ALA A 328 15.14 6.34 6.97
N HIS A 329 14.87 5.06 7.22
CA HIS A 329 13.53 4.49 7.38
C HIS A 329 12.84 5.03 8.65
N GLU A 330 13.49 4.86 9.80
CA GLU A 330 12.98 5.28 11.12
C GLU A 330 12.73 6.78 11.24
N LEU A 331 13.58 7.57 10.58
CA LEU A 331 13.39 9.01 10.50
C LEU A 331 12.25 9.39 9.56
N GLY A 332 12.07 8.64 8.45
CA GLY A 332 10.98 8.85 7.51
C GLY A 332 9.61 8.72 8.18
N HIS A 333 9.50 7.79 9.14
CA HIS A 333 8.30 7.61 9.93
C HIS A 333 7.84 8.84 10.72
N GLN A 334 8.77 9.75 11.05
CA GLN A 334 8.41 10.97 11.78
C GLN A 334 7.43 11.84 10.97
N TRP A 335 7.48 11.79 9.64
CA TRP A 335 6.50 12.35 8.73
C TRP A 335 5.34 11.37 8.47
N PHE A 336 5.64 10.11 8.13
CA PHE A 336 4.66 9.10 7.71
C PHE A 336 4.58 7.92 8.69
N GLY A 337 3.59 7.93 9.57
CA GLY A 337 3.48 7.01 10.70
C GLY A 337 3.25 7.76 12.01
N ASN A 338 3.97 8.88 12.21
CA ASN A 338 3.85 9.68 13.43
C ASN A 338 3.00 10.94 13.21
N LYS A 339 3.48 11.88 12.36
CA LYS A 339 2.69 13.08 12.03
C LYS A 339 1.39 12.68 11.32
N VAL A 340 1.44 11.88 10.27
CA VAL A 340 0.23 11.31 9.65
C VAL A 340 0.30 9.80 9.80
N THR A 341 -0.51 9.25 10.71
CA THR A 341 -0.55 7.81 10.99
C THR A 341 -1.58 7.13 10.08
N CYS A 342 -1.38 5.88 9.68
CA CYS A 342 -2.40 5.08 9.03
C CYS A 342 -3.71 5.05 9.86
N GLY A 343 -4.86 5.17 9.18
CA GLY A 343 -6.18 5.19 9.84
C GLY A 343 -6.68 3.82 10.27
N SER A 344 -6.06 2.77 9.74
CA SER A 344 -6.26 1.39 10.14
C SER A 344 -5.02 0.57 9.79
N TRP A 345 -4.91 -0.64 10.33
CA TRP A 345 -3.86 -1.57 9.92
C TRP A 345 -4.04 -2.07 8.47
N GLU A 346 -5.20 -1.82 7.84
CA GLU A 346 -5.40 -2.03 6.40
C GLU A 346 -4.59 -1.03 5.56
N ASP A 347 -4.33 0.15 6.13
CA ASP A 347 -3.63 1.28 5.54
C ASP A 347 -2.15 1.33 5.95
N ILE A 348 -1.59 0.28 6.58
CA ILE A 348 -0.22 0.28 7.14
C ILE A 348 0.87 0.63 6.11
N TRP A 349 0.62 0.40 4.81
CA TRP A 349 1.53 0.80 3.74
C TRP A 349 1.76 2.33 3.68
N LEU A 350 0.85 3.14 4.21
CA LEU A 350 1.05 4.59 4.33
C LEU A 350 2.15 4.93 5.34
N ASN A 351 2.41 4.06 6.31
CA ASN A 351 3.57 4.17 7.19
C ASN A 351 4.77 3.49 6.52
N GLU A 352 4.69 2.17 6.33
CA GLU A 352 5.83 1.33 5.93
C GLU A 352 6.30 1.57 4.50
N GLY A 353 5.37 1.73 3.57
CA GLY A 353 5.67 2.01 2.18
C GLY A 353 6.35 3.37 2.02
N PHE A 354 5.89 4.39 2.75
CA PHE A 354 6.56 5.71 2.75
C PHE A 354 7.92 5.66 3.43
N ALA A 355 8.06 5.07 4.61
CA ALA A 355 9.36 4.98 5.29
C ALA A 355 10.40 4.23 4.44
N THR A 356 9.98 3.11 3.83
CA THR A 356 10.80 2.36 2.87
C THR A 356 11.17 3.23 1.67
N HIS A 357 10.21 3.96 1.10
CA HIS A 357 10.45 4.84 -0.04
C HIS A 357 11.39 6.00 0.29
N LEU A 358 11.27 6.58 1.49
CA LEU A 358 12.15 7.64 1.97
C LEU A 358 13.58 7.13 2.15
N SER A 359 13.75 5.92 2.68
CA SER A 359 15.06 5.24 2.71
C SER A 359 15.63 5.07 1.31
N SER A 360 14.80 4.64 0.34
CA SER A 360 15.24 4.53 -1.05
C SER A 360 15.53 5.90 -1.70
N ILE A 361 14.81 6.98 -1.37
CA ILE A 361 15.12 8.36 -1.81
C ILE A 361 16.47 8.84 -1.24
N TYR A 362 16.74 8.57 0.04
CA TYR A 362 18.03 8.91 0.65
C TYR A 362 19.18 8.18 -0.07
N ARG A 363 18.99 6.90 -0.37
CA ARG A 363 19.94 6.10 -1.15
C ARG A 363 20.07 6.58 -2.60
N GLU A 364 18.98 6.96 -3.26
CA GLU A 364 18.95 7.53 -4.62
C GLU A 364 19.79 8.81 -4.68
N ASN A 365 19.65 9.69 -3.68
CA ASN A 365 20.39 10.95 -3.61
C ASN A 365 21.89 10.74 -3.33
N LYS A 366 22.22 9.82 -2.42
CA LYS A 366 23.61 9.58 -1.99
C LYS A 366 24.40 8.68 -2.93
N TYR A 367 23.74 7.69 -3.54
CA TYR A 367 24.34 6.65 -4.41
C TYR A 367 23.55 6.47 -5.72
N PRO A 368 23.48 7.48 -6.59
CA PRO A 368 22.61 7.46 -7.77
C PRO A 368 22.92 6.32 -8.76
N VAL A 369 24.17 5.84 -8.81
CA VAL A 369 24.56 4.73 -9.70
C VAL A 369 23.94 3.39 -9.26
N ALA A 370 23.63 3.22 -7.97
CA ALA A 370 23.11 1.97 -7.42
C ALA A 370 21.59 1.84 -7.52
N ILE A 371 20.87 2.92 -7.88
CA ILE A 371 19.40 2.97 -7.78
C ILE A 371 18.71 1.90 -8.62
N LYS A 372 19.22 1.62 -9.82
CA LYS A 372 18.63 0.60 -10.72
C LYS A 372 18.76 -0.79 -10.13
N THR A 373 19.89 -1.10 -9.50
CA THR A 373 20.10 -2.36 -8.79
C THR A 373 19.15 -2.47 -7.60
N THR A 374 18.99 -1.39 -6.82
CA THR A 374 18.04 -1.36 -5.69
C THR A 374 16.61 -1.61 -6.16
N ARG A 375 16.10 -0.84 -7.14
CA ARG A 375 14.74 -1.02 -7.69
C ARG A 375 14.53 -2.42 -8.29
N THR A 376 15.53 -2.95 -8.99
CA THR A 376 15.49 -4.32 -9.54
C THR A 376 15.35 -5.37 -8.43
N ASN A 377 16.09 -5.23 -7.33
CA ASN A 377 16.00 -6.15 -6.20
C ASN A 377 14.65 -6.07 -5.49
N GLU A 378 14.10 -4.86 -5.30
CA GLU A 378 12.76 -4.65 -4.76
C GLU A 378 11.70 -5.32 -5.66
N ILE A 379 11.73 -5.08 -6.97
CA ILE A 379 10.80 -5.70 -7.94
C ILE A 379 10.94 -7.22 -7.95
N ASN A 380 12.15 -7.76 -7.87
CA ASN A 380 12.36 -9.21 -7.79
C ASN A 380 11.69 -9.82 -6.55
N THR A 381 11.75 -9.12 -5.40
CA THR A 381 11.04 -9.55 -4.18
C THR A 381 9.53 -9.42 -4.35
N ILE A 382 9.03 -8.29 -4.86
CA ILE A 382 7.60 -8.05 -5.11
C ILE A 382 7.03 -9.14 -6.04
N THR A 383 7.76 -9.46 -7.10
CA THR A 383 7.33 -10.39 -8.15
C THR A 383 7.74 -11.85 -7.87
N SER A 384 8.23 -12.15 -6.66
CA SER A 384 8.61 -13.51 -6.25
C SER A 384 7.44 -14.48 -6.13
N GLN A 385 6.22 -13.96 -5.94
CA GLN A 385 4.96 -14.70 -5.94
C GLN A 385 3.97 -14.06 -6.91
N PRO A 386 3.07 -14.83 -7.56
CA PRO A 386 2.18 -14.31 -8.60
C PRO A 386 1.03 -13.45 -8.07
N ASP A 387 0.72 -13.51 -6.78
CA ASP A 387 -0.48 -12.96 -6.12
C ASP A 387 -0.12 -11.97 -4.98
N GLY A 388 -1.11 -11.34 -4.35
CA GLY A 388 -0.91 -10.40 -3.23
C GLY A 388 -1.09 -8.91 -3.57
N SER A 389 -1.79 -8.22 -2.68
CA SER A 389 -2.15 -6.78 -2.74
C SER A 389 -1.37 -5.96 -1.71
N VAL A 390 -1.33 -4.64 -1.88
CA VAL A 390 -0.81 -3.74 -0.83
C VAL A 390 -1.85 -3.58 0.28
N TRP A 391 -3.14 -3.49 -0.05
CA TRP A 391 -4.24 -3.51 0.93
C TRP A 391 -4.16 -4.78 1.77
N VAL A 392 -4.11 -4.61 3.09
CA VAL A 392 -4.08 -5.71 4.06
C VAL A 392 -5.51 -6.21 4.27
N ASP A 393 -5.72 -7.45 3.88
CA ASP A 393 -6.99 -8.16 3.88
C ASP A 393 -7.27 -8.91 5.20
N ASP A 394 -6.25 -9.13 6.02
CA ASP A 394 -6.36 -9.75 7.34
C ASP A 394 -5.51 -9.01 8.39
N ILE A 395 -6.16 -8.10 9.11
CA ILE A 395 -5.55 -7.35 10.22
C ILE A 395 -5.40 -8.15 11.51
N THR A 396 -5.86 -9.41 11.54
CA THR A 396 -5.59 -10.31 12.67
C THR A 396 -4.26 -11.06 12.51
N ASN A 397 -3.65 -10.98 11.33
CA ASN A 397 -2.37 -11.57 11.00
C ASN A 397 -1.28 -10.49 10.93
N VAL A 398 -0.48 -10.40 11.99
CA VAL A 398 0.64 -9.44 12.07
C VAL A 398 1.64 -9.64 10.91
N ASN A 399 1.88 -10.87 10.46
CA ASN A 399 2.77 -11.12 9.31
C ASN A 399 2.20 -10.58 8.00
N ARG A 400 0.87 -10.51 7.90
CA ARG A 400 0.21 -9.90 6.75
C ARG A 400 0.26 -8.39 6.83
N ILE A 401 0.04 -7.80 8.01
CA ILE A 401 0.19 -6.35 8.26
C ILE A 401 1.61 -5.92 7.89
N PHE A 402 2.63 -6.59 8.44
CA PHE A 402 4.05 -6.26 8.22
C PHE A 402 4.70 -7.17 7.17
N SER A 403 4.03 -7.33 6.02
CA SER A 403 4.59 -8.12 4.92
C SER A 403 5.69 -7.32 4.22
N ASN A 404 6.94 -7.73 4.41
CA ASN A 404 8.11 -7.20 3.69
C ASN A 404 7.85 -7.05 2.16
N ARG A 405 7.24 -8.06 1.55
CA ARG A 405 6.96 -8.08 0.13
C ARG A 405 5.88 -7.06 -0.27
N LEU A 406 4.81 -6.94 0.52
CA LEU A 406 3.58 -6.26 0.12
C LEU A 406 3.42 -4.86 0.77
N SER A 407 3.53 -4.78 2.10
CA SER A 407 3.33 -3.53 2.84
C SER A 407 4.53 -2.58 2.69
N TYR A 408 5.74 -3.15 2.63
CA TYR A 408 6.99 -2.40 2.51
C TYR A 408 7.40 -2.20 1.05
N TYR A 409 7.88 -3.25 0.37
CA TYR A 409 8.44 -3.08 -0.98
C TYR A 409 7.39 -2.72 -2.02
N LYS A 410 6.29 -3.50 -2.13
CA LYS A 410 5.23 -3.16 -3.10
C LYS A 410 4.64 -1.79 -2.77
N GLY A 411 4.38 -1.49 -1.49
CA GLY A 411 3.94 -0.17 -1.03
C GLY A 411 4.88 0.99 -1.44
N SER A 412 6.18 0.87 -1.17
CA SER A 412 7.21 1.83 -1.60
C SER A 412 7.27 1.98 -3.12
N HIS A 413 7.16 0.87 -3.83
CA HIS A 413 7.25 0.88 -5.28
C HIS A 413 5.99 1.45 -5.95
N LEU A 414 4.82 1.43 -5.29
CA LEU A 414 3.68 2.23 -5.74
C LEU A 414 4.00 3.72 -5.73
N LEU A 415 4.75 4.21 -4.74
CA LEU A 415 5.20 5.61 -4.69
C LEU A 415 6.19 5.93 -5.82
N TYR A 416 7.10 5.01 -6.16
CA TYR A 416 7.94 5.14 -7.36
C TYR A 416 7.11 5.26 -8.64
N MET A 417 6.12 4.38 -8.82
CA MET A 417 5.26 4.42 -10.00
C MET A 417 4.40 5.68 -10.05
N LEU A 418 3.90 6.17 -8.91
CA LEU A 418 3.18 7.44 -8.84
C LEU A 418 4.08 8.64 -9.18
N ARG A 419 5.35 8.65 -8.73
CA ARG A 419 6.34 9.65 -9.18
C ARG A 419 6.53 9.60 -10.69
N TRP A 420 6.63 8.41 -11.29
CA TRP A 420 6.72 8.24 -12.74
C TRP A 420 5.47 8.74 -13.49
N ILE A 421 4.27 8.39 -13.02
CA ILE A 421 2.98 8.73 -13.67
C ILE A 421 2.65 10.22 -13.57
N LEU A 422 3.01 10.86 -12.45
CA LEU A 422 2.64 12.25 -12.15
C LEU A 422 3.76 13.25 -12.43
N GLY A 423 5.00 12.77 -12.48
CA GLY A 423 6.21 13.60 -12.40
C GLY A 423 6.51 14.05 -10.97
N ASP A 424 7.79 14.18 -10.64
CA ASP A 424 8.27 14.51 -9.30
C ASP A 424 7.66 15.79 -8.74
N ALA A 425 7.59 16.87 -9.53
CA ALA A 425 7.06 18.16 -9.07
C ALA A 425 5.61 18.05 -8.57
N THR A 426 4.75 17.35 -9.33
CA THR A 426 3.35 17.11 -8.98
C THR A 426 3.24 16.18 -7.77
N PHE A 427 4.00 15.08 -7.77
CA PHE A 427 4.00 14.11 -6.68
C PHE A 427 4.40 14.73 -5.35
N PHE A 428 5.55 15.41 -5.30
CA PHE A 428 6.02 16.03 -4.05
C PHE A 428 5.10 17.17 -3.60
N THR A 429 4.48 17.90 -4.52
CA THR A 429 3.44 18.89 -4.17
C THR A 429 2.22 18.23 -3.54
N ALA A 430 1.72 17.14 -4.13
CA ALA A 430 0.59 16.38 -3.60
C ALA A 430 0.87 15.84 -2.20
N VAL A 431 2.05 15.22 -2.00
CA VAL A 431 2.45 14.65 -0.72
C VAL A 431 2.65 15.75 0.34
N LYS A 432 3.22 16.91 -0.03
CA LYS A 432 3.29 18.09 0.84
C LYS A 432 1.90 18.59 1.24
N ASN A 433 0.94 18.59 0.33
CA ASN A 433 -0.43 18.98 0.65
C ASN A 433 -1.08 17.96 1.59
N TYR A 434 -0.95 16.66 1.28
CA TYR A 434 -1.45 15.56 2.10
C TYR A 434 -0.96 15.62 3.55
N ILE A 435 0.34 15.79 3.76
CA ILE A 435 0.91 15.78 5.10
C ILE A 435 0.69 17.08 5.89
N ASN A 436 0.20 18.13 5.22
CA ASN A 436 -0.13 19.42 5.82
C ASN A 436 -1.63 19.71 5.82
N ASP A 437 -2.46 18.77 5.35
CA ASP A 437 -3.91 18.87 5.47
C ASP A 437 -4.30 18.97 6.95
N PRO A 438 -4.97 20.05 7.38
CA PRO A 438 -5.40 20.22 8.77
C PRO A 438 -6.28 19.09 9.32
N ALA A 439 -6.96 18.33 8.45
CA ALA A 439 -7.75 17.17 8.86
C ALA A 439 -6.90 15.92 9.12
N LEU A 440 -5.68 15.86 8.60
CA LEU A 440 -4.80 14.67 8.64
C LEU A 440 -3.54 14.89 9.48
N ALA A 441 -2.99 16.10 9.47
CA ALA A 441 -1.78 16.46 10.18
C ALA A 441 -1.92 16.20 11.68
N TYR A 442 -0.98 15.43 12.23
CA TYR A 442 -1.00 14.91 13.60
C TYR A 442 -2.18 13.98 13.93
N GLY A 443 -2.92 13.53 12.91
CA GLY A 443 -4.08 12.65 12.99
C GLY A 443 -3.86 11.32 12.28
N PHE A 444 -4.92 10.84 11.64
CA PHE A 444 -5.00 9.55 10.95
C PHE A 444 -5.38 9.74 9.48
N ALA A 445 -4.86 8.89 8.59
CA ALA A 445 -5.17 8.95 7.17
C ALA A 445 -5.38 7.58 6.54
N THR A 446 -6.32 7.53 5.59
CA THR A 446 -6.59 6.34 4.78
C THR A 446 -5.97 6.47 3.39
N THR A 447 -5.90 5.38 2.66
CA THR A 447 -5.40 5.37 1.28
C THR A 447 -6.18 6.32 0.36
N ASN A 448 -7.48 6.49 0.61
CA ASN A 448 -8.33 7.44 -0.12
C ASN A 448 -7.93 8.90 0.11
N HIS A 449 -7.43 9.25 1.30
CA HIS A 449 -6.92 10.60 1.55
C HIS A 449 -5.69 10.92 0.71
N LEU A 450 -4.73 9.97 0.61
CA LEU A 450 -3.57 10.13 -0.25
C LEU A 450 -3.99 10.23 -1.73
N LYS A 451 -4.84 9.31 -2.18
CA LYS A 451 -5.40 9.32 -3.55
C LYS A 451 -6.00 10.69 -3.88
N GLY A 452 -6.91 11.20 -3.05
CA GLY A 452 -7.57 12.48 -3.29
C GLY A 452 -6.59 13.65 -3.43
N HIS A 453 -5.51 13.67 -2.64
CA HIS A 453 -4.46 14.70 -2.77
C HIS A 453 -3.63 14.56 -4.06
N LEU A 454 -3.31 13.33 -4.47
CA LEU A 454 -2.62 13.07 -5.73
C LEU A 454 -3.47 13.48 -6.94
N GLU A 455 -4.77 13.16 -6.92
CA GLU A 455 -5.73 13.53 -7.96
C GLU A 455 -5.93 15.05 -8.01
N ALA A 456 -6.10 15.70 -6.85
CA ALA A 456 -6.25 17.15 -6.76
C ALA A 456 -5.04 17.93 -7.30
N ALA A 457 -3.82 17.44 -7.03
CA ALA A 457 -2.61 18.09 -7.52
C ALA A 457 -2.34 17.83 -9.02
N SER A 458 -2.73 16.66 -9.53
CA SER A 458 -2.40 16.23 -10.89
C SER A 458 -3.51 16.48 -11.92
N GLY A 459 -4.76 16.62 -11.49
CA GLY A 459 -5.94 16.64 -12.36
C GLY A 459 -6.22 15.29 -13.05
N LYS A 460 -5.53 14.20 -12.67
CA LYS A 460 -5.72 12.85 -13.22
C LYS A 460 -6.64 12.04 -12.30
N ASP A 461 -7.51 11.21 -12.89
CA ASP A 461 -8.21 10.15 -12.16
C ASP A 461 -7.25 8.98 -11.94
N LEU A 462 -6.97 8.66 -10.69
CA LEU A 462 -6.06 7.59 -10.27
C LEU A 462 -6.82 6.36 -9.77
N THR A 463 -8.14 6.31 -9.92
CA THR A 463 -8.96 5.15 -9.55
C THR A 463 -8.42 3.86 -10.15
N TYR A 464 -8.10 3.87 -11.45
CA TYR A 464 -7.51 2.70 -12.11
C TYR A 464 -6.22 2.22 -11.43
N PHE A 465 -5.37 3.15 -10.97
CA PHE A 465 -4.09 2.83 -10.37
C PHE A 465 -4.30 2.14 -9.02
N PHE A 466 -5.13 2.71 -8.15
CA PHE A 466 -5.39 2.13 -6.83
C PHE A 466 -6.16 0.81 -6.94
N ASP A 467 -7.11 0.69 -7.87
CA ASP A 467 -7.84 -0.56 -8.10
C ASP A 467 -6.90 -1.69 -8.54
N GLN A 468 -5.97 -1.40 -9.46
CA GLN A 468 -5.04 -2.38 -10.01
C GLN A 468 -3.86 -2.71 -9.07
N TRP A 469 -3.31 -1.71 -8.38
CA TRP A 469 -2.02 -1.84 -7.69
C TRP A 469 -2.13 -1.91 -6.16
N TYR A 470 -3.11 -1.21 -5.58
CA TYR A 470 -3.33 -1.21 -4.12
C TYR A 470 -4.22 -2.38 -3.70
N THR A 471 -5.44 -2.47 -4.23
CA THR A 471 -6.36 -3.59 -3.96
C THR A 471 -6.11 -4.79 -4.87
N GLY A 472 -5.74 -4.53 -6.12
CA GLY A 472 -5.44 -5.56 -7.11
C GLY A 472 -4.18 -6.36 -6.76
N GLN A 473 -4.15 -7.60 -7.24
CA GLN A 473 -3.07 -8.53 -6.95
C GLN A 473 -2.20 -8.78 -8.18
N GLY A 474 -0.97 -9.22 -7.95
CA GLY A 474 -0.05 -9.61 -9.01
C GLY A 474 0.63 -8.44 -9.70
N TYR A 475 1.09 -8.70 -10.92
CA TYR A 475 1.86 -7.80 -11.80
C TYR A 475 1.75 -8.26 -13.27
N PRO A 476 2.06 -7.39 -14.26
CA PRO A 476 2.10 -7.76 -15.67
C PRO A 476 3.47 -8.26 -16.15
N SER A 477 3.45 -9.04 -17.22
CA SER A 477 4.60 -9.36 -18.08
C SER A 477 4.32 -8.84 -19.49
N TYR A 478 5.26 -8.10 -20.07
CA TYR A 478 5.12 -7.53 -21.40
C TYR A 478 5.75 -8.38 -22.50
N LYS A 479 5.05 -8.50 -23.63
CA LYS A 479 5.63 -8.84 -24.93
C LYS A 479 5.65 -7.56 -25.78
N VAL A 480 6.86 -7.07 -26.07
CA VAL A 480 7.12 -5.88 -26.88
C VAL A 480 7.61 -6.32 -28.25
N GLU A 481 6.74 -6.20 -29.24
CA GLU A 481 7.07 -6.45 -30.64
C GLU A 481 7.32 -5.10 -31.31
N TRP A 482 8.49 -4.90 -31.93
CA TRP A 482 8.83 -3.61 -32.52
C TRP A 482 9.48 -3.76 -33.90
N SER A 483 9.14 -2.86 -34.82
CA SER A 483 9.66 -2.84 -36.19
C SER A 483 10.12 -1.43 -36.57
N PRO A 484 11.42 -1.21 -36.82
CA PRO A 484 11.91 0.07 -37.30
C PRO A 484 11.58 0.25 -38.79
N SER A 485 11.08 1.44 -39.14
CA SER A 485 10.75 1.85 -40.51
C SER A 485 11.37 3.22 -40.79
N GLY A 486 12.58 3.21 -41.37
CA GLY A 486 13.38 4.42 -41.55
C GLY A 486 13.67 5.08 -40.21
N ASN A 487 13.19 6.32 -40.01
CA ASN A 487 13.34 7.07 -38.76
C ASN A 487 12.18 6.90 -37.77
N SER A 488 11.22 6.03 -38.09
CA SER A 488 10.08 5.71 -37.23
C SER A 488 10.16 4.28 -36.71
N VAL A 489 9.34 3.96 -35.72
CA VAL A 489 9.18 2.61 -35.18
C VAL A 489 7.70 2.32 -34.93
N ASP A 490 7.26 1.13 -35.33
CA ASP A 490 5.99 0.56 -34.90
C ASP A 490 6.22 -0.35 -33.70
N VAL A 491 5.41 -0.24 -32.67
CA VAL A 491 5.51 -1.00 -31.44
C VAL A 491 4.15 -1.59 -31.09
N LYS A 492 4.07 -2.90 -30.91
CA LYS A 492 2.91 -3.59 -30.36
C LYS A 492 3.23 -4.04 -28.93
N LEU A 493 2.44 -3.57 -27.98
CA LEU A 493 2.51 -3.94 -26.57
C LEU A 493 1.40 -4.92 -26.24
N SER A 494 1.76 -6.14 -25.88
CA SER A 494 0.84 -7.12 -25.29
C SER A 494 1.26 -7.41 -23.86
N GLN A 495 0.29 -7.63 -22.97
CA GLN A 495 0.57 -8.06 -21.60
C GLN A 495 -0.22 -9.30 -21.22
N THR A 496 0.36 -10.06 -20.29
CA THR A 496 -0.31 -11.09 -19.49
C THR A 496 -0.18 -10.73 -18.02
N THR A 497 -1.17 -11.07 -17.20
CA THR A 497 -1.16 -10.80 -15.76
C THR A 497 -0.83 -12.05 -14.95
N SER A 498 -0.14 -11.89 -13.82
CA SER A 498 0.20 -13.01 -12.94
C SER A 498 -0.97 -13.48 -12.07
N HIS A 499 -2.04 -12.69 -11.96
CA HIS A 499 -3.23 -13.00 -11.17
C HIS A 499 -4.50 -12.49 -11.84
N ASN A 500 -5.61 -13.21 -11.67
CA ASN A 500 -6.88 -12.93 -12.37
C ASN A 500 -7.69 -11.76 -11.80
N SER A 501 -7.36 -11.28 -10.60
CA SER A 501 -8.04 -10.12 -9.99
C SER A 501 -7.80 -8.82 -10.75
N VAL A 502 -6.75 -8.77 -11.57
CA VAL A 502 -6.47 -7.67 -12.49
C VAL A 502 -6.34 -8.26 -13.89
N SER A 503 -7.29 -7.94 -14.77
CA SER A 503 -7.28 -8.43 -16.16
C SER A 503 -6.27 -7.70 -17.03
N PHE A 504 -5.89 -6.48 -16.65
CA PHE A 504 -4.96 -5.62 -17.38
C PHE A 504 -4.43 -4.50 -16.46
N PHE A 505 -3.12 -4.27 -16.48
CA PHE A 505 -2.46 -3.16 -15.79
C PHE A 505 -2.20 -2.01 -16.75
N GLN A 506 -2.86 -0.88 -16.55
CA GLN A 506 -2.63 0.33 -17.34
C GLN A 506 -1.36 1.03 -16.88
N LEU A 507 -0.39 1.17 -17.79
CA LEU A 507 0.91 1.76 -17.47
C LEU A 507 1.44 2.66 -18.61
N PRO A 508 2.06 3.80 -18.28
CA PRO A 508 2.95 4.50 -19.21
C PRO A 508 4.28 3.73 -19.31
N VAL A 509 4.48 3.01 -20.41
CA VAL A 509 5.62 2.11 -20.63
C VAL A 509 6.80 2.85 -21.27
N PRO A 510 7.93 3.06 -20.57
CA PRO A 510 9.13 3.66 -21.16
C PRO A 510 9.92 2.65 -21.98
N LEU A 511 10.23 3.00 -23.23
CA LEU A 511 11.11 2.26 -24.13
C LEU A 511 12.22 3.19 -24.64
N LEU A 512 13.48 2.81 -24.42
CA LEU A 512 14.64 3.56 -24.91
C LEU A 512 15.14 2.93 -26.20
N PHE A 513 14.88 3.60 -27.32
CA PHE A 513 15.39 3.21 -28.62
C PHE A 513 16.79 3.76 -28.84
N LYS A 514 17.68 2.97 -29.43
CA LYS A 514 19.06 3.35 -29.72
C LYS A 514 19.47 2.95 -31.12
N ASN A 515 20.44 3.65 -31.69
CA ASN A 515 21.23 3.22 -32.83
C ASN A 515 22.65 2.91 -32.35
N SER A 516 23.07 1.66 -32.43
CA SER A 516 24.37 1.19 -31.93
C SER A 516 25.56 1.74 -32.74
N VAL A 517 25.32 2.23 -33.97
CA VAL A 517 26.35 2.78 -34.87
C VAL A 517 26.51 4.29 -34.68
N THR A 518 25.41 5.05 -34.63
CA THR A 518 25.44 6.52 -34.51
C THR A 518 25.42 7.01 -33.07
N ALA A 519 25.16 6.12 -32.11
CA ALA A 519 24.97 6.42 -30.68
C ALA A 519 23.77 7.35 -30.39
N GLU A 520 22.88 7.54 -31.36
CA GLU A 520 21.61 8.26 -31.15
C GLU A 520 20.68 7.43 -30.26
N GLN A 521 19.93 8.12 -29.40
CA GLN A 521 18.95 7.48 -28.52
C GLN A 521 17.73 8.38 -28.29
N LYS A 522 16.57 7.76 -28.10
CA LYS A 522 15.33 8.44 -27.73
C LYS A 522 14.49 7.57 -26.79
N LEU A 523 14.14 8.15 -25.64
CA LEU A 523 13.15 7.57 -24.75
C LEU A 523 11.75 7.90 -25.27
N VAL A 524 10.92 6.88 -25.44
CA VAL A 524 9.52 6.96 -25.83
C VAL A 524 8.69 6.39 -24.69
N VAL A 525 7.60 7.06 -24.32
CA VAL A 525 6.68 6.57 -23.29
C VAL A 525 5.34 6.26 -23.94
N LEU A 526 4.92 5.01 -23.88
CA LEU A 526 3.71 4.51 -24.53
C LEU A 526 2.62 4.28 -23.48
N ASP A 527 1.53 5.03 -23.54
CA ASP A 527 0.38 4.88 -22.64
C ASP A 527 -0.42 3.62 -22.99
N ASN A 528 -0.03 2.48 -22.41
CA ASN A 528 -0.66 1.20 -22.71
C ASN A 528 -1.95 1.02 -21.91
N THR A 529 -3.08 1.03 -22.63
CA THR A 529 -4.44 0.95 -22.08
C THR A 529 -5.18 -0.33 -22.46
N SER A 530 -4.63 -1.12 -23.39
CA SER A 530 -5.16 -2.45 -23.73
C SER A 530 -4.06 -3.39 -24.25
N SER A 531 -4.26 -4.71 -24.10
CA SER A 531 -3.30 -5.70 -24.58
C SER A 531 -3.36 -5.83 -26.10
N GLY A 532 -2.21 -5.86 -26.76
CA GLY A 532 -2.06 -5.88 -28.22
C GLY A 532 -2.14 -4.51 -28.88
N GLN A 533 -2.09 -3.42 -28.11
CA GLN A 533 -2.14 -2.05 -28.62
C GLN A 533 -0.89 -1.73 -29.45
N VAL A 534 -1.09 -1.05 -30.58
CA VAL A 534 -0.02 -0.66 -31.51
C VAL A 534 0.20 0.85 -31.45
N PHE A 535 1.46 1.26 -31.52
CA PHE A 535 1.92 2.65 -31.51
C PHE A 535 2.91 2.87 -32.65
N THR A 536 2.92 4.06 -33.23
CA THR A 536 3.89 4.47 -34.25
C THR A 536 4.56 5.76 -33.79
N GLU A 537 5.89 5.72 -33.67
CA GLU A 537 6.66 6.83 -33.10
C GLU A 537 7.77 7.24 -34.04
N ASN A 538 7.93 8.56 -34.24
CA ASN A 538 9.05 9.10 -35.00
C ASN A 538 10.26 9.26 -34.06
N LEU A 539 11.30 8.47 -34.28
CA LEU A 539 12.52 8.50 -33.48
C LEU A 539 13.50 9.59 -33.94
N GLY A 540 13.43 9.98 -35.21
CA GLY A 540 14.40 10.89 -35.85
C GLY A 540 15.66 10.19 -36.36
N PHE A 541 15.82 8.89 -36.07
CA PHE A 541 16.92 8.03 -36.51
C PHE A 541 16.46 6.59 -36.66
N ALA A 542 17.22 5.78 -37.38
CA ALA A 542 16.94 4.35 -37.54
C ALA A 542 17.41 3.56 -36.32
N ALA A 543 16.50 3.13 -35.44
CA ALA A 543 16.85 2.36 -34.26
C ALA A 543 17.17 0.89 -34.58
N ASP A 544 18.18 0.34 -33.91
CA ASP A 544 18.57 -1.06 -34.00
C ASP A 544 18.49 -1.82 -32.68
N VAL A 545 18.39 -1.11 -31.55
CA VAL A 545 18.24 -1.62 -30.19
C VAL A 545 17.06 -0.93 -29.49
N VAL A 546 16.39 -1.65 -28.60
CA VAL A 546 15.40 -1.11 -27.67
C VAL A 546 15.63 -1.68 -26.27
N GLU A 547 15.49 -0.84 -25.25
CA GLU A 547 15.55 -1.22 -23.84
C GLU A 547 14.19 -0.94 -23.19
N PHE A 548 13.65 -1.93 -22.46
CA PHE A 548 12.41 -1.78 -21.69
C PHE A 548 12.72 -1.18 -20.34
N ASP A 549 12.01 -0.11 -19.99
CA ASP A 549 12.08 0.55 -18.69
C ASP A 549 13.51 0.69 -18.15
N PRO A 550 14.39 1.44 -18.86
CA PRO A 550 15.83 1.47 -18.59
C PRO A 550 16.19 1.97 -17.17
N GLU A 551 15.25 2.67 -16.52
CA GLU A 551 15.39 3.25 -15.17
C GLU A 551 14.55 2.52 -14.10
N VAL A 552 13.93 1.39 -14.48
CA VAL A 552 13.31 0.41 -13.58
C VAL A 552 12.21 1.03 -12.70
N TRP A 553 11.28 1.75 -13.33
CA TRP A 553 10.14 2.39 -12.67
C TRP A 553 8.95 1.48 -12.45
N LEU A 554 8.78 0.42 -13.25
CA LEU A 554 7.55 -0.35 -13.34
C LEU A 554 7.70 -1.72 -12.68
N ILE A 555 6.75 -2.08 -11.81
CA ILE A 555 6.63 -3.44 -11.28
C ILE A 555 6.19 -4.37 -12.42
N THR A 556 7.15 -5.01 -13.06
CA THR A 556 6.95 -5.97 -14.15
C THR A 556 7.95 -7.12 -14.02
N LYS A 557 7.66 -8.26 -14.64
CA LYS A 557 8.60 -9.39 -14.68
C LYS A 557 8.53 -10.09 -16.03
N ASN A 558 9.62 -10.74 -16.43
CA ASN A 558 9.68 -11.60 -17.61
C ASN A 558 9.27 -10.87 -18.90
N ASN A 559 9.65 -9.60 -19.04
CA ASN A 559 9.37 -8.84 -20.25
C ASN A 559 10.21 -9.36 -21.42
N VAL A 560 9.59 -9.55 -22.57
CA VAL A 560 10.22 -10.07 -23.79
C VAL A 560 10.17 -9.00 -24.87
N LEU A 561 11.33 -8.65 -25.43
CA LEU A 561 11.44 -7.70 -26.54
C LEU A 561 11.82 -8.47 -27.81
N THR A 562 11.03 -8.29 -28.87
CA THR A 562 11.22 -8.96 -30.15
C THR A 562 11.25 -7.93 -31.26
N LYS A 563 12.41 -7.81 -31.93
CA LYS A 563 12.54 -7.03 -33.16
C LYS A 563 11.95 -7.82 -34.32
N ILE A 564 11.00 -7.23 -35.03
CA ILE A 564 10.38 -7.83 -36.21
C ILE A 564 11.03 -7.25 -37.46
N SER A 565 11.42 -8.13 -38.39
CA SER A 565 11.96 -7.75 -39.70
C SER A 565 10.81 -7.57 -40.69
N GLY A 566 10.62 -6.34 -41.17
CA GLY A 566 9.49 -5.96 -42.02
C GLY A 566 8.38 -5.25 -41.23
N PRO A 567 7.48 -4.50 -41.89
CA PRO A 567 6.34 -3.88 -41.21
C PRO A 567 5.50 -4.95 -40.51
N LEU A 568 4.78 -4.57 -39.46
CA LEU A 568 3.85 -5.51 -38.83
C LEU A 568 2.92 -6.08 -39.91
N PRO A 569 2.77 -7.42 -40.05
CA PRO A 569 2.27 -8.06 -41.27
C PRO A 569 0.99 -7.45 -41.84
N VAL A 570 0.07 -7.09 -40.95
CA VAL A 570 -1.10 -6.26 -41.28
C VAL A 570 -1.36 -5.27 -40.15
N VAL A 571 -1.53 -3.99 -40.48
CA VAL A 571 -1.94 -2.97 -39.52
C VAL A 571 -3.45 -2.83 -39.57
N PHE A 572 -4.15 -3.49 -38.65
CA PHE A 572 -5.61 -3.39 -38.54
C PHE A 572 -6.04 -1.98 -38.11
N ALA A 573 -6.83 -1.32 -38.95
CA ALA A 573 -7.42 -0.03 -38.65
C ALA A 573 -8.70 -0.17 -37.82
N SER A 574 -9.50 -1.22 -38.06
CA SER A 574 -10.69 -1.50 -37.26
C SER A 574 -11.13 -2.96 -37.38
N PHE A 575 -11.87 -3.43 -36.35
CA PHE A 575 -12.61 -4.69 -36.41
C PHE A 575 -13.89 -4.56 -35.57
N LYS A 576 -15.02 -4.97 -36.17
CA LYS A 576 -16.36 -4.93 -35.60
C LYS A 576 -17.15 -6.18 -35.99
N ALA A 577 -18.11 -6.53 -35.13
CA ALA A 577 -19.13 -7.52 -35.39
C ALA A 577 -20.50 -6.85 -35.14
N GLU A 578 -21.36 -6.84 -36.14
CA GLU A 578 -22.68 -6.19 -36.10
C GLU A 578 -23.72 -7.17 -36.63
N CYS A 579 -24.93 -7.17 -36.08
CA CYS A 579 -25.98 -8.10 -36.54
C CYS A 579 -26.74 -7.52 -37.72
N ASN A 580 -26.85 -8.29 -38.81
CA ASN A 580 -27.67 -7.96 -39.97
C ASN A 580 -28.60 -9.13 -40.30
N ASP A 581 -29.91 -8.91 -40.33
CA ASP A 581 -30.93 -9.93 -40.60
C ASP A 581 -30.78 -11.21 -39.75
N GLY A 582 -30.48 -11.06 -38.47
CA GLY A 582 -30.28 -12.19 -37.53
C GLY A 582 -28.96 -12.93 -37.67
N SER A 583 -28.06 -12.49 -38.55
CA SER A 583 -26.75 -13.09 -38.77
C SER A 583 -25.61 -12.11 -38.39
N PRO A 584 -24.58 -12.54 -37.66
CA PRO A 584 -23.40 -11.73 -37.39
C PRO A 584 -22.65 -11.38 -38.68
N ARG A 585 -22.54 -10.08 -38.97
CA ARG A 585 -21.69 -9.51 -40.01
C ARG A 585 -20.43 -8.93 -39.37
N LEU A 586 -19.30 -9.52 -39.71
CA LEU A 586 -17.98 -9.11 -39.30
C LEU A 586 -17.40 -8.17 -40.35
N THR A 587 -16.84 -7.04 -39.94
CA THR A 587 -16.13 -6.12 -40.82
C THR A 587 -14.81 -5.71 -40.19
N TRP A 588 -13.72 -5.79 -40.96
CA TRP A 588 -12.42 -5.29 -40.56
C TRP A 588 -11.80 -4.46 -41.67
N GLU A 589 -10.88 -3.61 -41.25
CA GLU A 589 -10.15 -2.73 -42.13
C GLU A 589 -8.67 -2.83 -41.84
N THR A 590 -7.87 -2.78 -42.90
CA THR A 590 -6.41 -2.77 -42.85
C THR A 590 -5.94 -1.43 -43.38
N SER A 591 -4.94 -0.84 -42.75
CA SER A 591 -4.30 0.40 -43.20
C SER A 591 -3.05 0.13 -44.03
N GLU A 592 -2.39 -1.00 -43.77
CA GLU A 592 -1.31 -1.57 -44.57
C GLU A 592 -1.36 -3.10 -44.42
N GLU A 593 -1.04 -3.80 -45.51
CA GLU A 593 -0.85 -5.26 -45.57
C GLU A 593 0.48 -5.53 -46.26
N VAL A 594 1.29 -6.40 -45.68
CA VAL A 594 2.57 -6.83 -46.26
C VAL A 594 2.68 -8.32 -46.04
N ASN A 595 2.95 -9.05 -47.11
CA ASN A 595 3.05 -10.52 -47.11
C ASN A 595 1.77 -11.27 -46.72
N ALA A 596 0.64 -10.57 -46.55
CA ALA A 596 -0.61 -11.16 -46.11
C ALA A 596 -1.16 -12.15 -47.15
N HIS A 597 -1.53 -13.35 -46.73
CA HIS A 597 -2.11 -14.37 -47.60
C HIS A 597 -3.64 -14.37 -47.49
N TYR A 598 -4.17 -14.60 -46.28
CA TYR A 598 -5.61 -14.61 -46.04
C TYR A 598 -5.95 -14.35 -44.57
N PHE A 599 -7.19 -13.98 -44.34
CA PHE A 599 -7.79 -13.79 -43.03
C PHE A 599 -8.67 -14.99 -42.69
N GLU A 600 -8.27 -15.76 -41.68
CA GLU A 600 -9.08 -16.78 -41.04
C GLU A 600 -10.08 -16.13 -40.07
N VAL A 601 -11.36 -16.44 -40.23
CA VAL A 601 -12.43 -15.97 -39.37
C VAL A 601 -12.71 -17.05 -38.33
N GLN A 602 -12.54 -16.71 -37.05
CA GLN A 602 -12.77 -17.63 -35.94
C GLN A 602 -13.95 -17.20 -35.08
N LYS A 603 -14.71 -18.19 -34.60
CA LYS A 603 -15.82 -18.07 -33.66
C LYS A 603 -15.53 -18.87 -32.39
N SER A 604 -16.02 -18.37 -31.27
CA SER A 604 -15.99 -19.03 -29.97
C SER A 604 -17.29 -18.76 -29.22
N SER A 605 -17.72 -19.70 -28.38
CA SER A 605 -18.85 -19.54 -27.45
C SER A 605 -18.40 -19.13 -26.04
N ASP A 606 -17.13 -19.32 -25.69
CA ASP A 606 -16.55 -19.09 -24.36
C ASP A 606 -15.37 -18.10 -24.36
N ALA A 607 -15.00 -17.56 -25.54
CA ALA A 607 -13.81 -16.75 -25.80
C ALA A 607 -12.45 -17.44 -25.51
N VAL A 608 -12.46 -18.75 -25.26
CA VAL A 608 -11.28 -19.57 -24.93
C VAL A 608 -11.01 -20.59 -26.04
N SER A 609 -12.06 -21.28 -26.48
CA SER A 609 -12.03 -22.33 -27.49
C SER A 609 -12.47 -21.78 -28.83
N TRP A 610 -11.58 -21.77 -29.82
CA TRP A 610 -11.80 -21.10 -31.11
C TRP A 610 -11.94 -22.09 -32.25
N LYS A 611 -12.95 -21.88 -33.10
CA LYS A 611 -13.20 -22.67 -34.31
C LYS A 611 -13.18 -21.77 -35.54
N MET A 612 -12.48 -22.20 -36.58
CA MET A 612 -12.55 -21.57 -37.90
C MET A 612 -13.97 -21.71 -38.48
N ILE A 613 -14.56 -20.57 -38.87
CA ILE A 613 -15.88 -20.51 -39.53
C ILE A 613 -15.80 -20.01 -40.98
N GLY A 614 -14.66 -19.48 -41.40
CA GLY A 614 -14.43 -19.08 -42.79
C GLY A 614 -13.06 -18.46 -43.00
N ALA A 615 -12.78 -18.08 -44.26
CA ALA A 615 -11.55 -17.41 -44.67
C ALA A 615 -11.85 -16.36 -45.75
N VAL A 616 -11.12 -15.25 -45.75
CA VAL A 616 -11.21 -14.18 -46.75
C VAL A 616 -9.80 -13.85 -47.24
N ASN A 617 -9.58 -13.86 -48.56
CA ASN A 617 -8.25 -13.55 -49.11
C ASN A 617 -7.82 -12.12 -48.77
N ALA A 618 -6.56 -11.97 -48.36
CA ALA A 618 -5.95 -10.66 -48.17
C ALA A 618 -5.60 -10.02 -49.52
N ALA A 619 -5.33 -8.72 -49.54
CA ALA A 619 -4.88 -8.02 -50.73
C ALA A 619 -3.42 -8.37 -51.09
N GLY A 620 -2.67 -8.99 -50.17
CA GLY A 620 -1.26 -9.29 -50.35
C GLY A 620 -0.39 -8.18 -49.81
N ASP A 621 0.31 -7.50 -50.71
CA ASP A 621 1.08 -6.30 -50.39
C ASP A 621 0.25 -5.07 -50.78
N SER A 622 -0.31 -4.37 -49.79
CA SER A 622 -1.14 -3.18 -49.97
C SER A 622 -0.75 -2.07 -49.02
N LYS A 623 -0.55 -0.87 -49.58
CA LYS A 623 -0.36 0.39 -48.82
C LYS A 623 -1.59 1.29 -48.82
N ILE A 624 -2.70 0.78 -49.35
CA ILE A 624 -3.99 1.47 -49.36
C ILE A 624 -4.93 0.76 -48.40
N ARG A 625 -5.86 1.54 -47.83
CA ARG A 625 -6.86 1.02 -46.90
C ARG A 625 -7.77 0.01 -47.58
N ASN A 626 -7.78 -1.23 -47.10
CA ASN A 626 -8.72 -2.26 -47.56
C ASN A 626 -9.80 -2.50 -46.52
N VAL A 627 -11.00 -2.86 -47.00
CA VAL A 627 -12.16 -3.16 -46.17
C VAL A 627 -12.63 -4.56 -46.51
N TYR A 628 -12.76 -5.40 -45.49
CA TYR A 628 -13.16 -6.79 -45.61
C TYR A 628 -14.44 -7.02 -44.82
N ALA A 629 -15.22 -8.01 -45.26
CA ALA A 629 -16.41 -8.43 -44.56
C ALA A 629 -16.61 -9.94 -44.63
N PHE A 630 -17.22 -10.50 -43.59
CA PHE A 630 -17.63 -11.89 -43.53
C PHE A 630 -18.98 -11.99 -42.81
N VAL A 631 -19.87 -12.87 -43.29
CA VAL A 631 -21.18 -13.10 -42.66
C VAL A 631 -21.20 -14.51 -42.09
N ASP A 632 -21.39 -14.62 -40.78
CA ASP A 632 -21.62 -15.91 -40.11
C ASP A 632 -23.09 -16.33 -40.32
N THR A 633 -23.30 -17.35 -41.15
CA THR A 633 -24.63 -17.91 -41.46
C THR A 633 -25.00 -19.08 -40.56
N SER A 634 -24.17 -19.43 -39.56
CA SER A 634 -24.54 -20.45 -38.59
C SER A 634 -25.70 -19.96 -37.71
N VAL A 635 -26.74 -20.79 -37.57
CA VAL A 635 -28.01 -20.44 -36.90
C VAL A 635 -27.73 -19.81 -35.52
N GLY A 636 -28.06 -18.52 -35.39
CA GLY A 636 -27.64 -17.65 -34.30
C GLY A 636 -28.51 -17.71 -33.06
N SER A 637 -28.46 -18.81 -32.31
CA SER A 637 -29.20 -18.92 -31.03
C SER A 637 -28.43 -18.40 -29.80
N GLU A 638 -27.15 -18.01 -29.93
CA GLU A 638 -26.31 -17.64 -28.77
C GLU A 638 -25.32 -16.50 -29.07
N LYS A 639 -24.86 -15.84 -28.00
CA LYS A 639 -23.77 -14.86 -28.00
C LYS A 639 -22.52 -15.45 -28.64
N GLY A 640 -22.03 -14.83 -29.71
CA GLY A 640 -20.82 -15.25 -30.41
C GLY A 640 -19.64 -14.31 -30.16
N TYR A 641 -18.48 -14.87 -29.84
CA TYR A 641 -17.20 -14.17 -29.82
C TYR A 641 -16.47 -14.42 -31.13
N TYR A 642 -15.93 -13.37 -31.73
CA TYR A 642 -15.32 -13.41 -33.06
C TYR A 642 -13.94 -12.78 -33.03
N ARG A 643 -13.01 -13.32 -33.80
CA ARG A 643 -11.72 -12.69 -34.10
C ARG A 643 -11.26 -13.05 -35.50
N ILE A 644 -10.40 -12.22 -36.06
CA ILE A 644 -9.73 -12.49 -37.33
C ILE A 644 -8.29 -12.90 -37.03
N LEU A 645 -7.87 -14.04 -37.57
CA LEU A 645 -6.49 -14.52 -37.57
C LEU A 645 -5.95 -14.36 -38.99
N GLU A 646 -5.11 -13.39 -39.22
CA GLU A 646 -4.39 -13.20 -40.46
C GLU A 646 -3.26 -14.23 -40.58
N HIS A 647 -3.04 -14.72 -41.80
CA HIS A 647 -2.00 -15.65 -42.18
C HIS A 647 -1.16 -15.04 -43.30
N ASP A 648 0.14 -14.99 -43.10
CA ASP A 648 1.13 -14.57 -44.08
C ASP A 648 1.45 -15.69 -45.09
N ARG A 649 2.04 -15.32 -46.24
CA ARG A 649 2.56 -16.29 -47.22
C ARG A 649 3.77 -17.07 -46.69
N ASP A 650 4.46 -16.56 -45.67
CA ASP A 650 5.57 -17.24 -45.00
C ASP A 650 5.12 -18.10 -43.80
N GLY A 651 3.81 -18.19 -43.56
CA GLY A 651 3.20 -19.03 -42.52
C GLY A 651 3.14 -18.40 -41.12
N LYS A 652 3.52 -17.13 -40.96
CA LYS A 652 3.26 -16.38 -39.72
C LYS A 652 1.80 -15.99 -39.61
N THR A 653 1.36 -15.70 -38.39
CA THR A 653 -0.03 -15.28 -38.13
C THR A 653 -0.10 -14.16 -37.11
N GLN A 654 -1.13 -13.34 -37.21
CA GLN A 654 -1.48 -12.34 -36.20
C GLN A 654 -3.00 -12.15 -36.12
N GLN A 655 -3.50 -11.68 -34.98
CA GLN A 655 -4.95 -11.63 -34.74
C GLN A 655 -5.46 -10.26 -34.30
N THR A 656 -6.73 -10.00 -34.55
CA THR A 656 -7.46 -8.85 -34.02
C THR A 656 -7.83 -9.03 -32.55
N ARG A 657 -8.32 -7.95 -31.91
CA ARG A 657 -9.13 -8.06 -30.70
C ARG A 657 -10.38 -8.92 -30.94
N ILE A 658 -11.00 -9.38 -29.86
CA ILE A 658 -12.28 -10.09 -29.92
C ILE A 658 -13.42 -9.09 -30.09
N ALA A 659 -14.30 -9.35 -31.06
CA ALA A 659 -15.57 -8.67 -31.22
C ALA A 659 -16.72 -9.59 -30.79
N VAL A 660 -17.80 -9.03 -30.28
CA VAL A 660 -18.96 -9.79 -29.81
C VAL A 660 -20.15 -9.45 -30.68
N ALA A 661 -20.89 -10.47 -31.11
CA ALA A 661 -22.19 -10.29 -31.76
C ALA A 661 -23.25 -11.16 -31.09
N GLU A 662 -24.42 -10.55 -30.85
CA GLU A 662 -25.58 -11.17 -30.23
C GLU A 662 -26.77 -10.97 -31.18
N CYS A 663 -26.99 -11.91 -32.09
CA CYS A 663 -27.93 -11.72 -33.21
C CYS A 663 -29.33 -12.29 -32.98
N ASN A 664 -29.68 -12.53 -31.71
CA ASN A 664 -31.07 -12.67 -31.30
C ASN A 664 -31.71 -11.29 -31.19
N VAL A 665 -32.55 -10.97 -32.16
CA VAL A 665 -33.68 -10.08 -31.95
C VAL A 665 -34.96 -10.85 -32.32
N SER A 666 -35.42 -11.72 -31.43
CA SER A 666 -36.81 -11.52 -31.03
C SER A 666 -36.77 -10.25 -30.20
N ALA A 667 -37.58 -9.25 -30.58
CA ALA A 667 -37.75 -8.00 -29.84
C ALA A 667 -37.57 -8.27 -28.35
N GLN A 668 -36.66 -7.54 -27.68
CA GLN A 668 -36.63 -7.56 -26.22
C GLN A 668 -38.08 -7.48 -25.77
N SER A 669 -38.49 -8.44 -24.97
CA SER A 669 -39.70 -8.36 -24.18
C SER A 669 -39.48 -7.17 -23.25
N GLU A 670 -39.64 -5.96 -23.78
CA GLU A 670 -39.14 -4.73 -23.17
C GLU A 670 -40.12 -4.41 -22.05
N VAL A 671 -39.66 -4.61 -20.82
CA VAL A 671 -40.33 -4.07 -19.66
C VAL A 671 -39.72 -2.71 -19.43
N THR A 672 -40.44 -1.66 -19.80
CA THR A 672 -40.03 -0.27 -19.48
C THR A 672 -40.73 0.16 -18.20
N LEU A 673 -40.09 1.04 -17.42
CA LEU A 673 -40.69 1.62 -16.23
C LEU A 673 -40.80 3.14 -16.37
N LEU A 674 -41.96 3.69 -15.99
CA LEU A 674 -42.24 5.12 -16.06
C LEU A 674 -43.10 5.55 -14.84
N PRO A 675 -42.92 6.78 -14.31
CA PRO A 675 -41.86 7.72 -14.64
C PRO A 675 -40.51 7.27 -14.07
N ASN A 676 -39.40 7.72 -14.66
CA ASN A 676 -38.07 7.63 -14.08
C ASN A 676 -37.43 9.02 -14.19
N PRO A 677 -37.21 9.77 -13.10
CA PRO A 677 -37.24 9.33 -11.69
C PRO A 677 -38.63 8.93 -11.14
N VAL A 678 -38.64 8.02 -10.16
CA VAL A 678 -39.82 7.42 -9.53
C VAL A 678 -40.14 8.10 -8.20
N GLY A 679 -41.36 8.61 -8.05
CA GLY A 679 -41.91 9.09 -6.79
C GLY A 679 -42.34 7.94 -5.87
N GLN A 680 -43.63 7.82 -5.57
CA GLN A 680 -44.15 6.77 -4.67
C GLN A 680 -44.48 5.45 -5.38
N CYS A 681 -44.83 5.52 -6.67
CA CYS A 681 -45.15 4.35 -7.49
C CYS A 681 -44.50 4.48 -8.86
N MET A 682 -44.14 3.34 -9.45
CA MET A 682 -43.74 3.24 -10.86
C MET A 682 -44.75 2.36 -11.62
N GLN A 683 -44.91 2.62 -12.90
CA GLN A 683 -45.69 1.79 -13.81
C GLN A 683 -44.74 0.94 -14.67
N LEU A 684 -44.95 -0.37 -14.72
CA LEU A 684 -44.29 -1.27 -15.66
C LEU A 684 -45.11 -1.39 -16.94
N ASN A 685 -44.53 -0.97 -18.06
CA ASN A 685 -45.03 -1.28 -19.38
C ASN A 685 -44.36 -2.57 -19.85
N VAL A 686 -45.07 -3.67 -19.64
CA VAL A 686 -44.69 -5.01 -20.10
C VAL A 686 -45.16 -5.18 -21.54
N SER A 687 -44.27 -5.60 -22.43
CA SER A 687 -44.57 -5.90 -23.84
C SER A 687 -45.75 -6.87 -23.98
N ASP A 688 -46.64 -6.63 -24.94
CA ASP A 688 -47.80 -7.50 -25.25
C ASP A 688 -47.39 -8.91 -25.72
N GLN A 689 -46.09 -9.15 -25.95
CA GLN A 689 -45.52 -10.47 -26.23
C GLN A 689 -45.34 -11.32 -24.96
N ILE A 690 -45.35 -10.72 -23.76
CA ILE A 690 -45.35 -11.43 -22.47
C ILE A 690 -46.79 -11.60 -22.02
N THR A 691 -47.36 -12.77 -22.28
CA THR A 691 -48.75 -13.10 -21.90
C THR A 691 -48.87 -13.68 -20.49
N GLU A 692 -47.75 -14.12 -19.91
CA GLU A 692 -47.68 -14.73 -18.58
C GLU A 692 -47.43 -13.69 -17.48
N PRO A 693 -47.82 -13.95 -16.22
CA PRO A 693 -47.40 -13.13 -15.09
C PRO A 693 -45.87 -13.06 -14.97
N ILE A 694 -45.37 -11.94 -14.44
CA ILE A 694 -43.95 -11.74 -14.17
C ILE A 694 -43.71 -11.56 -12.67
N SER A 695 -42.56 -12.02 -12.20
CA SER A 695 -42.05 -11.76 -10.85
C SER A 695 -40.98 -10.67 -10.91
N ILE A 696 -41.00 -9.73 -9.95
CA ILE A 696 -40.02 -8.63 -9.87
C ILE A 696 -39.16 -8.73 -8.60
N TYR A 697 -37.93 -8.22 -8.71
CA TYR A 697 -36.95 -8.14 -7.64
C TYR A 697 -36.21 -6.81 -7.72
N ILE A 698 -36.28 -5.98 -6.68
CA ILE A 698 -35.62 -4.67 -6.62
C ILE A 698 -34.41 -4.76 -5.69
N TYR A 699 -33.25 -4.37 -6.20
CA TYR A 699 -31.98 -4.33 -5.49
C TYR A 699 -31.47 -2.89 -5.40
N ASP A 700 -30.80 -2.56 -4.30
CA ASP A 700 -29.97 -1.36 -4.25
C ASP A 700 -28.62 -1.56 -4.97
N ILE A 701 -27.82 -0.49 -5.09
CA ILE A 701 -26.49 -0.53 -5.74
C ILE A 701 -25.46 -1.40 -5.01
N SER A 702 -25.69 -1.75 -3.75
CA SER A 702 -24.83 -2.70 -3.01
C SER A 702 -25.22 -4.16 -3.24
N GLY A 703 -26.25 -4.41 -4.07
CA GLY A 703 -26.75 -5.73 -4.41
C GLY A 703 -27.73 -6.32 -3.40
N VAL A 704 -28.17 -5.55 -2.40
CA VAL A 704 -29.13 -6.01 -1.39
C VAL A 704 -30.55 -5.89 -1.93
N MET A 705 -31.30 -6.99 -1.89
CA MET A 705 -32.70 -7.01 -2.30
C MET A 705 -33.56 -6.23 -1.30
N ARG A 706 -34.34 -5.27 -1.80
CA ARG A 706 -35.18 -4.38 -1.00
C ARG A 706 -36.67 -4.67 -1.13
N GLN A 707 -37.10 -5.25 -2.24
CA GLN A 707 -38.49 -5.59 -2.49
C GLN A 707 -38.60 -6.69 -3.53
N GLU A 708 -39.56 -7.60 -3.37
CA GLU A 708 -39.93 -8.60 -4.36
C GLU A 708 -41.46 -8.75 -4.41
N GLY A 709 -41.99 -9.28 -5.51
CA GLY A 709 -43.41 -9.64 -5.59
C GLY A 709 -43.86 -10.03 -6.99
N PRO A 710 -44.99 -10.74 -7.11
CA PRO A 710 -45.60 -11.01 -8.40
C PRO A 710 -46.30 -9.76 -8.94
N VAL A 711 -46.25 -9.58 -10.25
CA VAL A 711 -46.94 -8.52 -10.99
C VAL A 711 -47.76 -9.21 -12.08
N SER A 712 -49.09 -9.16 -11.96
CA SER A 712 -49.95 -9.71 -13.01
C SER A 712 -49.84 -8.87 -14.28
N SER A 713 -50.09 -9.49 -15.44
CA SER A 713 -50.09 -8.78 -16.74
C SER A 713 -51.10 -7.60 -16.78
N GLU A 714 -52.10 -7.60 -15.88
CA GLU A 714 -53.09 -6.53 -15.72
C GLU A 714 -52.72 -5.48 -14.65
N GLN A 715 -51.98 -5.83 -13.58
CA GLN A 715 -51.52 -4.89 -12.55
C GLN A 715 -50.17 -4.27 -12.91
N LYS A 716 -50.20 -3.17 -13.64
CA LYS A 716 -48.98 -2.49 -14.12
C LYS A 716 -48.33 -1.52 -13.12
N LEU A 717 -48.78 -1.41 -11.87
CA LEU A 717 -48.29 -0.40 -10.90
C LEU A 717 -47.57 -1.02 -9.70
N ILE A 718 -46.32 -0.62 -9.45
CA ILE A 718 -45.51 -1.04 -8.29
C ILE A 718 -45.39 0.12 -7.30
N ASN A 719 -45.79 -0.10 -6.05
CA ASN A 719 -45.53 0.83 -4.96
C ASN A 719 -44.09 0.65 -4.43
N VAL A 720 -43.31 1.74 -4.43
CA VAL A 720 -41.94 1.80 -3.91
C VAL A 720 -41.77 2.92 -2.87
N SER A 721 -42.84 3.34 -2.21
CA SER A 721 -42.82 4.42 -1.22
C SER A 721 -41.94 4.13 0.00
N LYS A 722 -41.58 2.86 0.23
CA LYS A 722 -40.72 2.41 1.32
C LYS A 722 -39.22 2.41 0.96
N LEU A 723 -38.88 2.59 -0.32
CA LEU A 723 -37.49 2.72 -0.74
C LEU A 723 -37.00 4.13 -0.44
N SER A 724 -35.80 4.24 0.12
CA SER A 724 -35.11 5.53 0.28
C SER A 724 -34.75 6.13 -1.08
N PRO A 725 -34.56 7.47 -1.19
CA PRO A 725 -34.04 8.08 -2.41
C PRO A 725 -32.69 7.46 -2.82
N GLY A 726 -32.51 7.16 -4.11
CA GLY A 726 -31.31 6.48 -4.61
C GLY A 726 -31.50 5.71 -5.91
N LEU A 727 -30.40 5.16 -6.43
CA LEU A 727 -30.41 4.34 -7.65
C LEU A 727 -30.73 2.88 -7.31
N TYR A 728 -31.65 2.26 -8.07
CA TYR A 728 -32.08 0.88 -7.88
C TYR A 728 -32.03 0.09 -9.19
N LEU A 729 -31.89 -1.23 -9.05
CA LEU A 729 -31.97 -2.22 -10.12
C LEU A 729 -33.22 -3.06 -9.92
N LEU A 730 -34.17 -2.99 -10.86
CA LEU A 730 -35.32 -3.88 -10.93
C LEU A 730 -35.01 -5.01 -11.89
N LYS A 731 -34.93 -6.24 -11.40
CA LYS A 731 -34.92 -7.45 -12.21
C LYS A 731 -36.34 -8.00 -12.33
N TRP A 732 -36.67 -8.59 -13.46
CA TRP A 732 -37.94 -9.29 -13.66
C TRP A 732 -37.72 -10.59 -14.41
N THR A 733 -38.61 -11.55 -14.18
CA THR A 733 -38.60 -12.87 -14.81
C THR A 733 -40.04 -13.31 -15.06
N SER A 734 -40.35 -13.84 -16.24
CA SER A 734 -41.64 -14.51 -16.50
C SER A 734 -41.74 -15.80 -15.70
N ASP A 735 -42.94 -16.19 -15.28
CA ASP A 735 -43.11 -17.38 -14.43
C ASP A 735 -42.67 -18.70 -15.11
N ASN A 736 -42.66 -18.74 -16.45
CA ASN A 736 -42.11 -19.85 -17.23
C ASN A 736 -40.58 -19.82 -17.39
N GLN A 737 -39.92 -18.82 -16.79
CA GLN A 737 -38.47 -18.54 -16.81
C GLN A 737 -37.84 -18.39 -18.20
N LYS A 738 -38.64 -18.18 -19.25
CA LYS A 738 -38.13 -17.98 -20.61
C LYS A 738 -37.70 -16.54 -20.88
N ASP A 739 -38.35 -15.59 -20.24
CA ASP A 739 -38.09 -14.17 -20.39
C ASP A 739 -37.60 -13.58 -19.07
N SER A 740 -36.55 -12.79 -19.12
CA SER A 740 -36.09 -12.02 -17.97
C SER A 740 -35.37 -10.77 -18.42
N GLY A 741 -35.30 -9.77 -17.55
CA GLY A 741 -34.63 -8.53 -17.86
C GLY A 741 -34.27 -7.74 -16.62
N THR A 742 -33.55 -6.64 -16.84
CA THR A 742 -33.15 -5.73 -15.75
C THR A 742 -33.30 -4.30 -16.21
N VAL A 743 -33.91 -3.47 -15.38
CA VAL A 743 -34.16 -2.05 -15.63
C VAL A 743 -33.62 -1.24 -14.44
N ARG A 744 -32.97 -0.11 -14.71
CA ARG A 744 -32.49 0.81 -13.68
C ARG A 744 -33.50 1.94 -13.49
N PHE A 745 -33.72 2.35 -12.25
CA PHE A 745 -34.51 3.54 -11.95
C PHE A 745 -33.96 4.34 -10.77
N LEU A 746 -34.19 5.64 -10.80
CA LEU A 746 -33.87 6.56 -9.73
C LEU A 746 -35.12 6.76 -8.86
N LYS A 747 -35.03 6.53 -7.55
CA LYS A 747 -36.07 6.87 -6.57
C LYS A 747 -35.81 8.29 -6.05
N GLU A 748 -36.80 9.18 -6.15
CA GLU A 748 -36.75 10.55 -5.61
C GLU A 748 -36.88 10.61 -4.09
#